data_AF-A0A1V5URQ9-F1
#
_entry.id   AF-A0A1V5URQ9-F1
#
_cell.length_a   1.000
_cell.length_b   1.000
_cell.length_c   1.000
_cell.angle_alpha   90.00
_cell.angle_beta   90.00
_cell.angle_gamma   90.00
#
_symmetry.space_group_name_H-M   'P 1'
#
loop_
_entity.id
_entity.type
_entity.pdbx_description
1 polymer ?
#
loop_
_entity_poly.entity_id
_entity_poly.type
_entity_poly.pdbx_seq_one_letter_code
_entity_poly.pdbx_strand_id
1 'polypeptide(L)'
;MKFSVCAIGFVFCFMLFSQSREKEADAFYREYMKQLKTIQCSQNTVPPEWDSAGQKIASAAVLVPQNMVYRHDAMFHRVCGIYKENNTWQDRFSLYEQFFRDVAVFKKDFPKIENPRFRSVFYNPDIPVMPFEPFSLIQKDATSAERRQLAGIFSRFRAVMAEEIREKYKDIDFRKTLEKQFDLVRLASWCTENLRGVTDNLTMVRESYNLELEFMRCFQAALRRNPGLKEQYVYQPRYRFPGLVSDYDLFLAAETLEEIAKICSSLKEYEDLANRIGRPFFKLRAAELHAIGQFLNSKNRTGQEYQDALEKLFRQVESLTGRPVTSGNYYEYAARMEAVVRLHAARSGISIDGDTVQRAVLSYRGKKTETPLMPEQFLVPIHLESARDGSAVFRKMDEIAKNAKIIRQWKSHDLLTGNPVDLAYGMVADALYNMHNPKAFDTVRTLFPDFEIREIHFPDDGYRPDNLYGGVHVCVLDKNFYFLLGNSSPRLTVFSAKTGTFSELPPLKADLTRPKFFASAGYLIVASGGDVHLFDLADKTWTTIRDLSDVEATGCLISGNRLYRLAGHLVPVSLVSCDLKGGKRNVHFASSRSQELPELAGVRTAQTSQLVEAQPGKLLFTMDVPVQMNRGGLFLFDTDTGKLSRVSSMRTSMPFLWKNPDGRIFGNYDYIRIFVIDRNSFRPNPFLSFVTHSGMSGLSGSYRLNLRPVPLFPALVTKDDTLIAPATRLYVNLKAPASTLPLWLPYGSAVMELDDRSFAISNHCGIILFNRKK
;
A
#
# COMPACT_ATOMS: atom_id res chain seq x y z
N MET A 1 -7.75 -51.89 54.45
CA MET A 1 -8.44 -51.00 53.47
C MET A 1 -8.91 -49.72 54.15
N LYS A 2 -8.09 -48.65 54.21
CA LYS A 2 -8.51 -47.28 54.60
C LYS A 2 -7.61 -46.21 53.94
N PHE A 3 -7.32 -46.36 52.64
CA PHE A 3 -6.50 -45.39 51.89
C PHE A 3 -7.11 -44.90 50.55
N SER A 4 -8.30 -45.37 50.13
CA SER A 4 -8.89 -44.97 48.83
C SER A 4 -9.89 -43.80 48.88
N VAL A 5 -10.47 -43.46 50.03
CA VAL A 5 -11.50 -42.40 50.10
C VAL A 5 -10.88 -41.00 50.11
N CYS A 6 -9.72 -40.83 50.76
CA CYS A 6 -8.99 -39.54 50.73
C CYS A 6 -8.44 -39.21 49.33
N ALA A 7 -7.97 -40.21 48.55
CA ALA A 7 -7.46 -39.97 47.21
C ALA A 7 -8.55 -39.54 46.22
N ILE A 8 -9.75 -40.13 46.30
CA ILE A 8 -10.89 -39.78 45.44
C ILE A 8 -11.45 -38.39 45.82
N GLY A 9 -11.53 -38.06 47.11
CA GLY A 9 -11.94 -36.74 47.59
C GLY A 9 -10.94 -35.65 47.18
N PHE A 10 -9.63 -35.93 47.24
CA PHE A 10 -8.59 -34.99 46.82
C PHE A 10 -8.66 -34.71 45.31
N VAL A 11 -8.89 -35.73 44.49
CA VAL A 11 -9.07 -35.61 43.03
C VAL A 11 -10.35 -34.85 42.67
N PHE A 12 -11.46 -35.10 43.38
CA PHE A 12 -12.70 -34.34 43.18
C PHE A 12 -12.58 -32.87 43.60
N CYS A 13 -11.94 -32.57 44.72
CA CYS A 13 -11.65 -31.19 45.12
C CYS A 13 -10.73 -30.51 44.10
N PHE A 14 -9.67 -31.18 43.62
CA PHE A 14 -8.78 -30.62 42.60
C PHE A 14 -9.52 -30.31 41.29
N MET A 15 -10.45 -31.18 40.86
CA MET A 15 -11.29 -30.95 39.67
C MET A 15 -12.31 -29.82 39.85
N LEU A 16 -12.90 -29.67 41.04
CA LEU A 16 -13.83 -28.57 41.33
C LEU A 16 -13.10 -27.22 41.43
N PHE A 17 -11.91 -27.19 42.03
CA PHE A 17 -11.08 -25.98 42.07
C PHE A 17 -10.48 -25.63 40.70
N SER A 18 -10.13 -26.61 39.86
CA SER A 18 -9.64 -26.35 38.49
C SER A 18 -10.75 -25.80 37.59
N GLN A 19 -11.97 -26.34 37.65
CA GLN A 19 -13.12 -25.81 36.91
C GLN A 19 -13.52 -24.39 37.35
N SER A 20 -13.36 -24.06 38.64
CA SER A 20 -13.59 -22.69 39.13
C SER A 20 -12.58 -21.71 38.57
N ARG A 21 -11.29 -22.08 38.54
CA ARG A 21 -10.20 -21.24 38.00
C ARG A 21 -10.32 -21.01 36.49
N GLU A 22 -10.68 -22.03 35.73
CA GLU A 22 -10.88 -21.91 34.28
C GLU A 22 -12.03 -20.96 33.94
N LYS A 23 -13.18 -21.09 34.63
CA LYS A 23 -14.32 -20.19 34.44
C LYS A 23 -14.00 -18.73 34.80
N GLU A 24 -13.23 -18.54 35.87
CA GLU A 24 -12.80 -17.22 36.33
C GLU A 24 -11.80 -16.58 35.34
N ALA A 25 -10.84 -17.35 34.84
CA ALA A 25 -9.92 -16.89 33.81
C ALA A 25 -10.65 -16.52 32.50
N ASP A 26 -11.64 -17.31 32.10
CA ASP A 26 -12.50 -17.01 30.95
C ASP A 26 -13.32 -15.73 31.13
N ALA A 27 -13.73 -15.41 32.37
CA ALA A 27 -14.41 -14.15 32.66
C ALA A 27 -13.45 -12.96 32.47
N PHE A 28 -12.26 -13.02 33.08
CA PHE A 28 -11.22 -12.00 32.90
C PHE A 28 -10.81 -11.82 31.43
N TYR A 29 -10.66 -12.92 30.68
CA TYR A 29 -10.32 -12.86 29.26
C TYR A 29 -11.42 -12.21 28.41
N ARG A 30 -12.69 -12.52 28.68
CA ARG A 30 -13.81 -11.89 27.97
C ARG A 30 -13.91 -10.39 28.26
N GLU A 31 -13.70 -10.00 29.52
CA GLU A 31 -13.64 -8.57 29.89
C GLU A 31 -12.47 -7.86 29.23
N TYR A 32 -11.30 -8.50 29.19
CA TYR A 32 -10.13 -8.00 28.47
C TYR A 32 -10.44 -7.75 26.99
N MET A 33 -11.00 -8.75 26.30
CA MET A 33 -11.35 -8.62 24.88
C MET A 33 -12.42 -7.57 24.62
N LYS A 34 -13.41 -7.44 25.52
CA LYS A 34 -14.43 -6.38 25.44
C LYS A 34 -13.78 -5.00 25.60
N GLN A 35 -12.87 -4.85 26.56
CA GLN A 35 -12.19 -3.59 26.81
C GLN A 35 -11.25 -3.22 25.65
N LEU A 36 -10.46 -4.16 25.12
CA LEU A 36 -9.62 -3.93 23.94
C LEU A 36 -10.40 -3.38 22.74
N LYS A 37 -11.64 -3.86 22.51
CA LYS A 37 -12.51 -3.34 21.44
C LYS A 37 -12.92 -1.88 21.64
N THR A 38 -13.05 -1.44 22.89
CA THR A 38 -13.42 -0.05 23.22
C THR A 38 -12.23 0.90 23.23
N ILE A 39 -11.03 0.36 23.45
CA ILE A 39 -9.80 1.14 23.52
C ILE A 39 -9.37 1.52 22.10
N GLN A 40 -9.42 2.81 21.76
CA GLN A 40 -8.88 3.32 20.49
C GLN A 40 -7.35 3.23 20.50
N CYS A 41 -6.82 2.16 19.92
CA CYS A 41 -5.38 1.98 19.71
C CYS A 41 -4.99 2.43 18.30
N SER A 42 -3.87 3.14 18.18
CA SER A 42 -3.16 3.28 16.91
C SER A 42 -1.97 2.32 16.88
N GLN A 43 -1.32 2.15 15.72
CA GLN A 43 -0.18 1.25 15.60
C GLN A 43 0.96 1.56 16.59
N ASN A 44 1.11 2.83 17.00
CA ASN A 44 2.27 3.32 17.76
C ASN A 44 1.88 4.11 19.02
N THR A 45 0.66 3.93 19.53
CA THR A 45 0.19 4.58 20.76
C THR A 45 -0.60 3.60 21.62
N VAL A 46 -0.44 3.72 22.94
CA VAL A 46 -1.29 3.06 23.92
C VAL A 46 -1.99 4.11 24.78
N PRO A 47 -3.31 4.00 25.02
CA PRO A 47 -4.06 4.98 25.80
C PRO A 47 -4.02 4.70 27.31
N PRO A 48 -4.53 5.60 28.15
CA PRO A 48 -4.46 5.49 29.62
C PRO A 48 -5.08 4.20 30.18
N GLU A 49 -6.14 3.68 29.55
CA GLU A 49 -6.87 2.49 30.00
C GLU A 49 -6.10 1.17 29.74
N TRP A 50 -4.93 1.25 29.08
CA TRP A 50 -4.10 0.10 28.72
C TRP A 50 -3.77 -0.78 29.93
N ASP A 51 -3.37 -0.17 31.05
CA ASP A 51 -2.99 -0.92 32.25
C ASP A 51 -4.16 -1.68 32.87
N SER A 52 -5.36 -1.11 32.84
CA SER A 52 -6.57 -1.77 33.35
C SER A 52 -6.95 -2.99 32.51
N ALA A 53 -6.75 -2.94 31.19
CA ALA A 53 -6.91 -4.10 30.32
C ALA A 53 -5.80 -5.13 30.60
N GLY A 54 -4.55 -4.67 30.76
CA GLY A 54 -3.38 -5.49 31.07
C GLY A 54 -3.53 -6.34 32.33
N GLN A 55 -4.12 -5.79 33.38
CA GLN A 55 -4.40 -6.52 34.62
C GLN A 55 -5.35 -7.71 34.41
N LYS A 56 -6.36 -7.57 33.54
CA LYS A 56 -7.33 -8.63 33.26
C LYS A 56 -6.68 -9.80 32.52
N ILE A 57 -5.90 -9.51 31.47
CA ILE A 57 -5.21 -10.57 30.73
C ILE A 57 -4.10 -11.23 31.56
N ALA A 58 -3.40 -10.46 32.40
CA ALA A 58 -2.44 -11.01 33.34
C ALA A 58 -3.11 -11.96 34.35
N SER A 59 -4.29 -11.59 34.87
CA SER A 59 -5.06 -12.43 35.80
C SER A 59 -5.51 -13.74 35.16
N ALA A 60 -6.02 -13.69 33.92
CA ALA A 60 -6.38 -14.90 33.16
C ALA A 60 -5.17 -15.82 32.94
N ALA A 61 -4.01 -15.25 32.57
CA ALA A 61 -2.78 -16.00 32.34
C ALA A 61 -2.20 -16.64 33.62
N VAL A 62 -2.39 -16.02 34.79
CA VAL A 62 -1.96 -16.58 36.08
C VAL A 62 -2.88 -17.70 36.56
N LEU A 63 -4.19 -17.55 36.36
CA LEU A 63 -5.18 -18.55 36.76
C LEU A 63 -5.08 -19.84 35.94
N VAL A 64 -4.77 -19.73 34.64
CA VAL A 64 -4.67 -20.86 33.70
C VAL A 64 -3.37 -20.75 32.89
N PRO A 65 -2.20 -21.02 33.51
CA PRO A 65 -0.88 -20.86 32.87
C PRO A 65 -0.61 -21.85 31.73
N GLN A 66 -1.41 -22.91 31.61
CA GLN A 66 -1.40 -23.84 30.49
C GLN A 66 -2.16 -23.32 29.26
N ASN A 67 -2.92 -22.23 29.38
CA ASN A 67 -3.60 -21.62 28.24
C ASN A 67 -2.62 -20.75 27.45
N MET A 68 -2.23 -21.26 26.28
CA MET A 68 -1.33 -20.60 25.33
C MET A 68 -1.79 -19.18 24.95
N VAL A 69 -3.09 -19.00 24.70
CA VAL A 69 -3.64 -17.73 24.21
C VAL A 69 -3.52 -16.65 25.28
N TYR A 70 -3.93 -16.95 26.52
CA TYR A 70 -3.86 -15.96 27.59
C TYR A 70 -2.42 -15.50 27.86
N ARG A 71 -1.46 -16.44 27.81
CA ARG A 71 -0.04 -16.13 28.02
C ARG A 71 0.56 -15.33 26.88
N HIS A 72 0.23 -15.66 25.63
CA HIS A 72 0.66 -14.88 24.47
C HIS A 72 0.11 -13.46 24.55
N ASP A 73 -1.19 -13.31 24.75
CA ASP A 73 -1.86 -12.00 24.84
C ASP A 73 -1.32 -11.18 26.02
N ALA A 74 -1.08 -11.78 27.20
CA ALA A 74 -0.51 -11.10 28.36
C ALA A 74 0.91 -10.57 28.08
N MET A 75 1.77 -11.40 27.48
CA MET A 75 3.14 -11.04 27.12
C MET A 75 3.15 -9.95 26.04
N PHE A 76 2.33 -10.09 25.00
CA PHE A 76 2.26 -9.14 23.89
C PHE A 76 1.70 -7.79 24.35
N HIS A 77 0.62 -7.80 25.13
CA HIS A 77 0.01 -6.59 25.69
C HIS A 77 1.00 -5.80 26.56
N ARG A 78 1.84 -6.50 27.34
CA ARG A 78 2.85 -5.86 28.17
C ARG A 78 3.90 -5.13 27.33
N VAL A 79 4.45 -5.77 26.30
CA VAL A 79 5.50 -5.15 25.47
C VAL A 79 4.98 -3.98 24.64
N CYS A 80 3.69 -3.96 24.25
CA CYS A 80 3.06 -2.77 23.65
C CYS A 80 3.14 -1.51 24.53
N GLY A 81 3.33 -1.68 25.84
CA GLY A 81 3.54 -0.59 26.79
C GLY A 81 4.77 0.29 26.48
N ILE A 82 5.67 -0.09 25.57
CA ILE A 82 6.79 0.76 25.13
C ILE A 82 6.35 2.11 24.57
N TYR A 83 5.12 2.20 24.07
CA TYR A 83 4.55 3.42 23.50
C TYR A 83 3.93 4.37 24.52
N LYS A 84 3.90 4.03 25.82
CA LYS A 84 3.47 4.95 26.85
C LYS A 84 4.31 6.22 26.81
N GLU A 85 3.63 7.37 26.88
CA GLU A 85 4.22 8.69 26.74
C GLU A 85 5.31 8.94 27.80
N ASN A 86 5.02 8.56 29.05
CA ASN A 86 5.89 8.80 30.19
C ASN A 86 7.00 7.76 30.39
N ASN A 87 7.14 6.76 29.51
CA ASN A 87 8.22 5.78 29.66
C ASN A 87 9.56 6.42 29.28
N THR A 88 10.58 6.21 30.12
CA THR A 88 11.97 6.46 29.75
C THR A 88 12.48 5.41 28.75
N TRP A 89 13.62 5.66 28.11
CA TRP A 89 14.27 4.63 27.29
C TRP A 89 14.62 3.37 28.09
N GLN A 90 15.02 3.53 29.35
CA GLN A 90 15.31 2.39 30.23
C GLN A 90 14.06 1.55 30.52
N ASP A 91 12.89 2.19 30.70
CA ASP A 91 11.62 1.48 30.87
C ASP A 91 11.27 0.69 29.60
N ARG A 92 11.46 1.30 28.42
CA ARG A 92 11.25 0.65 27.12
C ARG A 92 12.16 -0.56 26.92
N PHE A 93 13.45 -0.44 27.24
CA PHE A 93 14.39 -1.55 27.17
C PHE A 93 14.02 -2.66 28.14
N SER A 94 13.59 -2.32 29.36
CA SER A 94 13.16 -3.30 30.36
C SER A 94 11.93 -4.09 29.90
N LEU A 95 10.99 -3.45 29.21
CA LEU A 95 9.83 -4.13 28.61
C LEU A 95 10.25 -5.13 27.52
N TYR A 96 11.18 -4.77 26.65
CA TYR A 96 11.72 -5.70 25.64
C TYR A 96 12.49 -6.87 26.28
N GLU A 97 13.32 -6.59 27.28
CA GLU A 97 14.08 -7.63 27.98
C GLU A 97 13.15 -8.61 28.71
N GLN A 98 12.10 -8.10 29.35
CA GLN A 98 11.08 -8.94 29.95
C GLN A 98 10.36 -9.79 28.89
N PHE A 99 10.00 -9.19 27.76
CA PHE A 99 9.38 -9.91 26.65
C PHE A 99 10.24 -11.08 26.17
N PHE A 100 11.55 -10.90 25.97
CA PHE A 100 12.42 -12.01 25.55
C PHE A 100 12.54 -13.12 26.60
N ARG A 101 12.54 -12.78 27.89
CA ARG A 101 12.49 -13.78 28.96
C ARG A 101 11.17 -14.57 28.89
N ASP A 102 10.06 -13.87 28.75
CA ASP A 102 8.73 -14.48 28.65
C ASP A 102 8.62 -15.37 27.39
N VAL A 103 9.18 -14.96 26.25
CA VAL A 103 9.25 -15.76 25.01
C VAL A 103 10.04 -17.05 25.20
N ALA A 104 11.18 -16.99 25.88
CA ALA A 104 12.01 -18.18 26.12
C ALA A 104 11.24 -19.23 26.94
N VAL A 105 10.52 -18.78 27.98
CA VAL A 105 9.65 -19.66 28.78
C VAL A 105 8.46 -20.14 27.95
N PHE A 106 7.81 -19.25 27.20
CA PHE A 106 6.65 -19.57 26.37
C PHE A 106 6.97 -20.63 25.31
N LYS A 107 8.08 -20.50 24.57
CA LYS A 107 8.50 -21.49 23.57
C LYS A 107 8.89 -22.83 24.19
N LYS A 108 9.35 -22.85 25.45
CA LYS A 108 9.63 -24.09 26.18
C LYS A 108 8.34 -24.81 26.56
N ASP A 109 7.35 -24.08 27.04
CA ASP A 109 6.06 -24.64 27.46
C ASP A 109 5.17 -25.01 26.27
N PHE A 110 5.29 -24.27 25.16
CA PHE A 110 4.51 -24.43 23.93
C PHE A 110 5.44 -24.55 22.70
N PRO A 111 6.16 -25.68 22.54
CA PRO A 111 7.12 -25.88 21.45
C PRO A 111 6.45 -25.94 20.06
N LYS A 112 5.15 -26.23 20.00
CA LYS A 112 4.32 -26.14 18.80
C LYS A 112 3.14 -25.22 19.09
N ILE A 113 3.08 -24.09 18.39
CA ILE A 113 1.92 -23.20 18.45
C ILE A 113 0.85 -23.77 17.52
N GLU A 114 -0.08 -24.54 18.08
CA GLU A 114 -1.15 -25.19 17.31
C GLU A 114 -2.11 -24.18 16.69
N ASN A 115 -2.32 -23.04 17.35
CA ASN A 115 -3.21 -22.00 16.87
C ASN A 115 -2.55 -21.17 15.76
N PRO A 116 -3.00 -21.25 14.49
CA PRO A 116 -2.38 -20.54 13.38
C PRO A 116 -2.40 -19.01 13.53
N ARG A 117 -3.29 -18.49 14.38
CA ARG A 117 -3.43 -17.04 14.67
C ARG A 117 -2.21 -16.47 15.38
N PHE A 118 -1.52 -17.28 16.17
CA PHE A 118 -0.40 -16.87 17.02
C PHE A 118 0.94 -17.45 16.55
N ARG A 119 1.06 -17.78 15.24
CA ARG A 119 2.25 -18.39 14.62
C ARG A 119 3.57 -17.68 14.91
N SER A 120 3.52 -16.42 15.31
CA SER A 120 4.67 -15.66 15.76
C SER A 120 4.39 -15.13 17.17
N VAL A 121 5.38 -15.20 18.05
CA VAL A 121 5.31 -14.51 19.35
C VAL A 121 5.33 -12.98 19.19
N PHE A 122 5.76 -12.50 18.02
CA PHE A 122 5.89 -11.08 17.69
C PHE A 122 4.69 -10.50 16.94
N TYR A 123 3.62 -11.27 16.79
CA TYR A 123 2.37 -10.80 16.19
C TYR A 123 1.17 -11.27 17.00
N ASN A 124 0.26 -10.35 17.28
CA ASN A 124 -1.02 -10.64 17.89
C ASN A 124 -2.14 -10.04 17.01
N PRO A 125 -3.05 -10.86 16.44
CA PRO A 125 -4.10 -10.36 15.56
C PRO A 125 -5.18 -9.56 16.30
N ASP A 126 -5.27 -9.71 17.63
CA ASP A 126 -6.30 -9.09 18.45
C ASP A 126 -5.84 -7.74 19.03
N ILE A 127 -4.54 -7.43 18.91
CA ILE A 127 -3.93 -6.18 19.39
C ILE A 127 -3.36 -5.41 18.19
N PRO A 128 -3.91 -4.25 17.80
CA PRO A 128 -3.49 -3.50 16.62
C PRO A 128 -2.20 -2.68 16.81
N VAL A 129 -1.56 -2.78 17.99
CA VAL A 129 -0.31 -2.09 18.33
C VAL A 129 0.89 -2.92 17.86
N MET A 130 1.90 -2.28 17.27
CA MET A 130 3.03 -2.97 16.62
C MET A 130 4.38 -2.68 17.30
N PRO A 131 4.67 -3.28 18.47
CA PRO A 131 5.85 -2.95 19.28
C PRO A 131 7.20 -3.31 18.65
N PHE A 132 7.20 -4.02 17.53
CA PHE A 132 8.40 -4.44 16.80
C PHE A 132 8.53 -3.74 15.45
N GLU A 133 7.87 -2.58 15.28
CA GLU A 133 8.09 -1.68 14.15
C GLU A 133 9.00 -0.50 14.55
N PRO A 134 10.28 -0.53 14.16
CA PRO A 134 11.29 0.34 14.76
C PRO A 134 11.17 1.82 14.34
N PHE A 135 10.54 2.09 13.19
CA PHE A 135 10.42 3.45 12.64
C PHE A 135 9.75 4.44 13.59
N SER A 136 8.76 3.99 14.35
CA SER A 136 7.99 4.82 15.29
C SER A 136 8.76 5.20 16.56
N LEU A 137 9.79 4.42 16.92
CA LEU A 137 10.62 4.65 18.12
C LEU A 137 11.89 5.41 17.77
N ILE A 138 12.45 5.17 16.59
CA ILE A 138 13.66 5.83 16.06
C ILE A 138 13.47 7.36 15.94
N GLN A 139 12.23 7.82 15.75
CA GLN A 139 11.87 9.24 15.65
C GLN A 139 11.77 9.97 17.02
N LYS A 140 11.89 9.27 18.16
CA LYS A 140 11.68 9.84 19.51
C LYS A 140 12.98 10.31 20.21
N ASP A 141 13.76 11.17 19.56
CA ASP A 141 14.95 11.83 20.16
C ASP A 141 15.93 10.91 20.92
N ALA A 142 16.13 9.69 20.41
CA ALA A 142 17.04 8.72 21.02
C ALA A 142 18.52 9.17 20.90
N THR A 143 19.27 9.09 21.98
CA THR A 143 20.73 9.28 21.97
C THR A 143 21.44 8.17 21.19
N SER A 144 22.68 8.40 20.76
CA SER A 144 23.50 7.37 20.11
C SER A 144 23.69 6.11 20.94
N ALA A 145 23.76 6.23 22.28
CA ALA A 145 23.88 5.08 23.18
C ALA A 145 22.59 4.25 23.24
N GLU A 146 21.44 4.92 23.36
CA GLU A 146 20.12 4.28 23.34
C GLU A 146 19.86 3.61 21.98
N ARG A 147 20.25 4.24 20.88
CA ARG A 147 20.16 3.64 19.53
C ARG A 147 21.00 2.37 19.40
N ARG A 148 22.19 2.31 20.00
CA ARG A 148 23.00 1.08 20.04
C ARG A 148 22.32 -0.02 20.85
N GLN A 149 21.74 0.31 22.00
CA GLN A 149 20.99 -0.66 22.81
C GLN A 149 19.75 -1.17 22.08
N LEU A 150 19.00 -0.28 21.43
CA LEU A 150 17.86 -0.63 20.59
C LEU A 150 18.26 -1.56 19.44
N ALA A 151 19.37 -1.27 18.75
CA ALA A 151 19.90 -2.16 17.71
C ALA A 151 20.27 -3.55 18.28
N GLY A 152 20.80 -3.63 19.50
CA GLY A 152 21.06 -4.89 20.20
C GLY A 152 19.78 -5.68 20.49
N ILE A 153 18.74 -5.02 21.01
CA ILE A 153 17.41 -5.61 21.24
C ILE A 153 16.81 -6.14 19.94
N PHE A 154 16.86 -5.34 18.87
CA PHE A 154 16.30 -5.72 17.59
C PHE A 154 17.13 -6.79 16.85
N SER A 155 18.43 -6.90 17.13
CA SER A 155 19.24 -8.04 16.69
C SER A 155 18.75 -9.35 17.32
N ARG A 156 18.41 -9.34 18.62
CA ARG A 156 17.80 -10.51 19.30
C ARG A 156 16.42 -10.83 18.75
N PHE A 157 15.60 -9.81 18.50
CA PHE A 157 14.31 -9.96 17.80
C PHE A 157 14.51 -10.70 16.47
N ARG A 158 15.44 -10.26 15.62
CA ARG A 158 15.74 -10.89 14.34
C ARG A 158 16.20 -12.34 14.49
N ALA A 159 17.02 -12.64 15.49
CA ALA A 159 17.48 -14.02 15.73
C ALA A 159 16.31 -14.97 16.03
N VAL A 160 15.37 -14.56 16.89
CA VAL A 160 14.18 -15.35 17.22
C VAL A 160 13.22 -15.42 16.04
N MET A 161 13.02 -14.32 15.31
CA MET A 161 12.24 -14.28 14.06
C MET A 161 12.81 -15.23 13.00
N ALA A 162 14.14 -15.32 12.88
CA ALA A 162 14.79 -16.21 11.91
C ALA A 162 14.52 -17.70 12.21
N GLU A 163 14.30 -18.07 13.48
CA GLU A 163 13.83 -19.42 13.83
C GLU A 163 12.40 -19.66 13.35
N GLU A 164 11.49 -18.70 13.59
CA GLU A 164 10.08 -18.81 13.15
C GLU A 164 9.96 -18.83 11.62
N ILE A 165 10.77 -18.02 10.93
CA ILE A 165 10.88 -18.01 9.46
C ILE A 165 11.40 -19.38 8.97
N ARG A 166 12.47 -19.92 9.58
CA ARG A 166 12.99 -21.24 9.21
C ARG A 166 11.94 -22.32 9.37
N GLU A 167 11.20 -22.33 10.47
CA GLU A 167 10.11 -23.29 10.70
C GLU A 167 8.98 -23.14 9.67
N LYS A 168 8.58 -21.90 9.36
CA LYS A 168 7.56 -21.58 8.34
C LYS A 168 7.92 -22.09 6.95
N TYR A 169 9.21 -22.13 6.61
CA TYR A 169 9.72 -22.54 5.30
C TYR A 169 10.53 -23.86 5.36
N LYS A 170 10.43 -24.64 6.44
CA LYS A 170 11.27 -25.84 6.65
C LYS A 170 11.14 -26.91 5.57
N ASP A 171 9.97 -27.01 4.96
CA ASP A 171 9.66 -27.98 3.90
C ASP A 171 10.07 -27.46 2.50
N ILE A 172 10.72 -26.29 2.43
CA ILE A 172 11.12 -25.64 1.20
C ILE A 172 12.63 -25.46 1.19
N ASP A 173 13.29 -26.27 0.39
CA ASP A 173 14.65 -25.96 -0.01
C ASP A 173 14.59 -25.04 -1.23
N PHE A 174 14.65 -23.71 -1.01
CA PHE A 174 14.60 -22.74 -2.12
C PHE A 174 15.69 -23.00 -3.18
N ARG A 175 16.79 -23.68 -2.86
CA ARG A 175 17.78 -24.04 -3.88
C ARG A 175 17.34 -25.25 -4.69
N LYS A 176 16.45 -26.12 -4.21
CA LYS A 176 15.98 -27.35 -4.87
C LYS A 176 14.54 -27.32 -5.39
N THR A 177 13.64 -26.62 -4.71
CA THR A 177 12.18 -26.73 -4.92
C THR A 177 11.58 -25.58 -5.72
N LEU A 178 12.37 -24.59 -6.13
CA LEU A 178 11.89 -23.50 -6.99
C LEU A 178 11.66 -24.05 -8.41
N GLU A 179 10.39 -24.20 -8.80
CA GLU A 179 9.98 -24.71 -10.12
C GLU A 179 9.04 -23.76 -10.85
N LYS A 180 8.24 -22.97 -10.12
CA LYS A 180 7.17 -22.12 -10.68
C LYS A 180 7.34 -20.66 -10.24
N GLN A 181 6.67 -19.74 -10.95
CA GLN A 181 6.66 -18.31 -10.63
C GLN A 181 6.31 -18.02 -9.16
N PHE A 182 5.37 -18.78 -8.61
CA PHE A 182 4.91 -18.62 -7.23
C PHE A 182 6.04 -18.87 -6.21
N ASP A 183 6.97 -19.76 -6.50
CA ASP A 183 8.07 -20.08 -5.60
C ASP A 183 9.07 -18.92 -5.52
N LEU A 184 9.23 -18.15 -6.60
CA LEU A 184 10.05 -16.93 -6.62
C LEU A 184 9.46 -15.82 -5.74
N VAL A 185 8.12 -15.75 -5.66
CA VAL A 185 7.44 -14.82 -4.73
C VAL A 185 7.72 -15.24 -3.29
N ARG A 186 7.65 -16.54 -2.98
CA ARG A 186 7.97 -17.05 -1.64
C ARG A 186 9.43 -16.76 -1.26
N LEU A 187 10.36 -16.94 -2.19
CA LEU A 187 11.78 -16.58 -1.98
C LEU A 187 11.94 -15.08 -1.69
N ALA A 188 11.29 -14.21 -2.46
CA ALA A 188 11.40 -12.78 -2.22
C ALA A 188 10.73 -12.34 -0.90
N SER A 189 9.61 -12.96 -0.53
CA SER A 189 8.99 -12.79 0.79
C SER A 189 9.93 -13.24 1.91
N TRP A 190 10.58 -14.40 1.76
CA TRP A 190 11.60 -14.88 2.70
C TRP A 190 12.74 -13.87 2.85
N CYS A 191 13.30 -13.35 1.76
CA CYS A 191 14.33 -12.29 1.83
C CYS A 191 13.82 -11.04 2.56
N THR A 192 12.59 -10.60 2.25
CA THR A 192 12.02 -9.38 2.86
C THR A 192 11.74 -9.58 4.36
N GLU A 193 11.24 -10.74 4.77
CA GLU A 193 10.97 -11.07 6.17
C GLU A 193 12.26 -11.08 7.02
N ASN A 194 13.40 -11.48 6.45
CA ASN A 194 14.71 -11.45 7.12
C ASN A 194 15.25 -10.02 7.37
N LEU A 195 14.73 -9.01 6.68
CA LEU A 195 15.09 -7.61 6.89
C LEU A 195 14.16 -6.89 7.86
N ARG A 196 13.09 -7.57 8.32
CA ARG A 196 12.17 -7.01 9.30
C ARG A 196 12.88 -6.78 10.63
N GLY A 197 12.72 -5.60 11.20
CA GLY A 197 13.31 -5.23 12.48
C GLY A 197 14.78 -4.83 12.41
N VAL A 198 15.34 -4.56 11.24
CA VAL A 198 16.62 -3.84 11.15
C VAL A 198 16.38 -2.35 11.48
N THR A 199 17.18 -1.80 12.39
CA THR A 199 16.96 -0.45 12.94
C THR A 199 18.06 0.55 12.60
N ASP A 200 19.16 0.10 12.02
CA ASP A 200 20.29 0.94 11.63
C ASP A 200 20.73 0.66 10.18
N ASN A 201 21.23 1.70 9.52
CA ASN A 201 21.62 1.66 8.12
C ASN A 201 22.80 0.72 7.86
N LEU A 202 23.77 0.60 8.80
CA LEU A 202 24.93 -0.28 8.64
C LEU A 202 24.50 -1.75 8.53
N THR A 203 23.65 -2.20 9.44
CA THR A 203 23.09 -3.55 9.42
C THR A 203 22.23 -3.75 8.18
N MET A 204 21.39 -2.79 7.81
CA MET A 204 20.54 -2.90 6.61
C MET A 204 21.36 -3.08 5.33
N VAL A 205 22.46 -2.33 5.19
CA VAL A 205 23.39 -2.42 4.06
C VAL A 205 24.00 -3.82 3.98
N ARG A 206 24.52 -4.36 5.08
CA ARG A 206 25.12 -5.71 5.10
C ARG A 206 24.11 -6.79 4.74
N GLU A 207 22.95 -6.76 5.38
CA GLU A 207 21.93 -7.80 5.23
C GLU A 207 21.25 -7.75 3.87
N SER A 208 20.94 -6.55 3.35
CA SER A 208 20.34 -6.39 2.03
C SER A 208 21.24 -6.92 0.91
N TYR A 209 22.57 -6.72 1.00
CA TYR A 209 23.51 -7.30 0.04
C TYR A 209 23.55 -8.83 0.11
N ASN A 210 23.68 -9.39 1.30
CA ASN A 210 23.73 -10.83 1.51
C ASN A 210 22.45 -11.53 0.99
N LEU A 211 21.29 -10.92 1.23
CA LEU A 211 20.01 -11.44 0.76
C LEU A 211 19.82 -11.26 -0.75
N GLU A 212 20.33 -10.18 -1.34
CA GLU A 212 20.34 -10.00 -2.80
C GLU A 212 21.20 -11.09 -3.49
N LEU A 213 22.37 -11.41 -2.93
CA LEU A 213 23.20 -12.53 -3.40
C LEU A 213 22.51 -13.88 -3.22
N GLU A 214 21.92 -14.15 -2.06
CA GLU A 214 21.23 -15.43 -1.83
C GLU A 214 20.01 -15.59 -2.74
N PHE A 215 19.28 -14.51 -3.00
CA PHE A 215 18.22 -14.47 -3.99
C PHE A 215 18.76 -14.87 -5.37
N MET A 216 19.86 -14.26 -5.81
CA MET A 216 20.49 -14.57 -7.10
C MET A 216 20.97 -16.03 -7.18
N ARG A 217 21.59 -16.57 -6.12
CA ARG A 217 22.02 -17.98 -6.05
C ARG A 217 20.83 -18.93 -6.21
N CYS A 218 19.75 -18.69 -5.47
CA CYS A 218 18.53 -19.50 -5.56
C CYS A 218 17.87 -19.38 -6.94
N PHE A 219 17.79 -18.16 -7.49
CA PHE A 219 17.22 -17.93 -8.82
C PHE A 219 18.04 -18.59 -9.92
N GLN A 220 19.37 -18.53 -9.86
CA GLN A 220 20.26 -19.20 -10.79
C GLN A 220 20.08 -20.72 -10.75
N ALA A 221 19.96 -21.31 -9.55
CA ALA A 221 19.67 -22.73 -9.40
C ALA A 221 18.30 -23.12 -9.99
N ALA A 222 17.29 -22.28 -9.79
CA ALA A 222 15.96 -22.47 -10.38
C ALA A 222 16.00 -22.41 -11.91
N LEU A 223 16.72 -21.45 -12.49
CA LEU A 223 16.87 -21.31 -13.95
C LEU A 223 17.53 -22.52 -14.61
N ARG A 224 18.49 -23.16 -13.95
CA ARG A 224 19.13 -24.39 -14.45
C ARG A 224 18.15 -25.54 -14.60
N ARG A 225 17.17 -25.64 -13.70
CA ARG A 225 16.11 -26.67 -13.74
C ARG A 225 14.98 -26.30 -14.67
N ASN A 226 14.58 -25.03 -14.67
CA ASN A 226 13.48 -24.51 -15.47
C ASN A 226 13.90 -23.23 -16.20
N PRO A 227 14.46 -23.35 -17.41
CA PRO A 227 14.86 -22.20 -18.22
C PRO A 227 13.71 -21.24 -18.54
N GLY A 228 12.47 -21.73 -18.56
CA GLY A 228 11.26 -20.93 -18.81
C GLY A 228 10.98 -19.87 -17.73
N LEU A 229 11.61 -19.97 -16.55
CA LEU A 229 11.54 -18.92 -15.52
C LEU A 229 12.28 -17.63 -15.94
N LYS A 230 13.15 -17.68 -16.96
CA LYS A 230 13.94 -16.54 -17.42
C LYS A 230 13.08 -15.36 -17.90
N GLU A 231 11.91 -15.68 -18.48
CA GLU A 231 10.99 -14.70 -19.06
C GLU A 231 9.95 -14.17 -18.05
N GLN A 232 9.88 -14.76 -16.86
CA GLN A 232 8.86 -14.44 -15.85
C GLN A 232 9.23 -13.23 -14.96
N TYR A 233 8.21 -12.62 -14.37
CA TYR A 233 8.37 -11.49 -13.43
C TYR A 233 9.09 -11.94 -12.18
N VAL A 234 10.26 -11.36 -11.97
CA VAL A 234 10.93 -11.43 -10.68
C VAL A 234 10.53 -10.20 -9.90
N TYR A 235 9.60 -10.40 -8.97
CA TYR A 235 9.28 -9.41 -7.94
C TYR A 235 10.57 -8.92 -7.29
N GLN A 236 10.78 -7.62 -7.32
CA GLN A 236 11.99 -7.01 -6.78
C GLN A 236 11.82 -6.82 -5.27
N PRO A 237 12.77 -7.29 -4.43
CA PRO A 237 12.69 -7.06 -2.99
C PRO A 237 12.59 -5.56 -2.70
N ARG A 238 11.72 -5.19 -1.75
CA ARG A 238 11.52 -3.80 -1.31
C ARG A 238 12.81 -3.15 -0.76
N TYR A 239 13.76 -3.98 -0.31
CA TYR A 239 15.00 -3.60 0.35
C TYR A 239 16.23 -4.14 -0.39
N ARG A 240 16.45 -3.65 -1.60
CA ARG A 240 17.68 -3.93 -2.36
C ARG A 240 18.85 -3.16 -1.80
N PHE A 241 20.05 -3.70 -2.01
CA PHE A 241 21.28 -3.01 -1.63
C PHE A 241 21.43 -1.65 -2.36
N PRO A 242 22.14 -0.66 -1.81
CA PRO A 242 22.20 -0.42 -0.38
C PRO A 242 20.76 -0.20 0.13
N GLY A 243 20.27 -1.14 0.93
CA GLY A 243 19.02 -0.97 1.64
C GLY A 243 19.28 0.05 2.74
N LEU A 244 18.44 1.06 2.85
CA LEU A 244 18.48 2.03 3.94
C LEU A 244 17.20 1.91 4.75
N VAL A 245 17.33 2.01 6.08
CA VAL A 245 16.20 2.13 7.00
C VAL A 245 15.55 3.49 6.75
N SER A 246 16.34 4.57 6.79
CA SER A 246 15.91 5.92 6.41
C SER A 246 17.06 6.69 5.76
N ASP A 247 16.76 7.40 4.68
CA ASP A 247 17.72 8.22 3.92
C ASP A 247 18.15 9.49 4.70
N TYR A 248 17.48 9.78 5.81
CA TYR A 248 17.74 10.95 6.68
C TYR A 248 18.40 10.57 8.02
N ASP A 249 18.55 9.27 8.32
CA ASP A 249 19.16 8.83 9.56
C ASP A 249 20.70 8.83 9.46
N LEU A 250 21.34 9.71 10.24
CA LEU A 250 22.79 9.87 10.26
C LEU A 250 23.51 8.95 11.25
N PHE A 251 22.78 8.14 12.02
CA PHE A 251 23.39 7.18 12.94
C PHE A 251 24.21 6.13 12.18
N LEU A 252 25.47 5.99 12.57
CA LEU A 252 26.48 5.13 11.92
C LEU A 252 26.71 5.47 10.43
N ALA A 253 26.47 6.70 9.99
CA ALA A 253 26.62 7.07 8.59
C ALA A 253 28.05 6.88 8.04
N ALA A 254 29.10 7.03 8.87
CA ALA A 254 30.49 6.81 8.42
C ALA A 254 30.70 5.36 8.07
N GLU A 255 30.37 4.52 9.04
CA GLU A 255 30.53 3.08 9.02
C GLU A 255 29.67 2.48 7.92
N THR A 256 28.47 3.04 7.72
CA THR A 256 27.58 2.67 6.61
C THR A 256 28.21 2.97 5.25
N LEU A 257 28.72 4.20 5.05
CA LEU A 257 29.37 4.58 3.78
C LEU A 257 30.65 3.76 3.52
N GLU A 258 31.43 3.48 4.55
CA GLU A 258 32.62 2.63 4.47
C GLU A 258 32.25 1.19 4.09
N GLU A 259 31.21 0.62 4.70
CA GLU A 259 30.74 -0.73 4.36
C GLU A 259 30.21 -0.80 2.92
N ILE A 260 29.47 0.21 2.46
CA ILE A 260 29.02 0.27 1.06
C ILE A 260 30.24 0.31 0.13
N ALA A 261 31.22 1.17 0.42
CA ALA A 261 32.44 1.29 -0.37
C ALA A 261 33.21 -0.04 -0.43
N LYS A 262 33.34 -0.72 0.71
CA LYS A 262 33.97 -2.04 0.83
C LYS A 262 33.26 -3.11 0.00
N ILE A 263 31.93 -3.19 0.08
CA ILE A 263 31.12 -4.14 -0.70
C ILE A 263 31.27 -3.87 -2.20
N CYS A 264 31.15 -2.60 -2.62
CA CYS A 264 31.29 -2.20 -4.02
C CYS A 264 32.70 -2.43 -4.59
N SER A 265 33.73 -2.51 -3.75
CA SER A 265 35.09 -2.89 -4.16
C SER A 265 35.27 -4.40 -4.39
N SER A 266 34.27 -5.24 -4.07
CA SER A 266 34.36 -6.70 -4.13
C SER A 266 33.12 -7.35 -4.78
N LEU A 267 32.80 -6.90 -6.00
CA LEU A 267 31.58 -7.33 -6.72
C LEU A 267 31.71 -8.64 -7.51
N LYS A 268 32.87 -9.32 -7.46
CA LYS A 268 33.15 -10.50 -8.30
C LYS A 268 32.06 -11.58 -8.25
N GLU A 269 31.61 -11.95 -7.05
CA GLU A 269 30.55 -12.96 -6.90
C GLU A 269 29.24 -12.49 -7.55
N TYR A 270 28.88 -11.22 -7.34
CA TYR A 270 27.68 -10.63 -7.91
C TYR A 270 27.73 -10.67 -9.44
N GLU A 271 28.87 -10.29 -10.03
CA GLU A 271 29.10 -10.31 -11.48
C GLU A 271 29.02 -11.72 -12.06
N ASP A 272 29.64 -12.70 -11.39
CA ASP A 272 29.60 -14.11 -11.79
C ASP A 272 28.15 -14.63 -11.81
N LEU A 273 27.37 -14.31 -10.78
CA LEU A 273 25.95 -14.68 -10.72
C LEU A 273 25.13 -13.96 -11.80
N ALA A 274 25.34 -12.65 -11.99
CA ALA A 274 24.65 -11.86 -13.01
C ALA A 274 24.90 -12.40 -14.43
N ASN A 275 26.15 -12.78 -14.72
CA ASN A 275 26.54 -13.37 -15.99
C ASN A 275 25.90 -14.75 -16.19
N ARG A 276 25.90 -15.61 -15.17
CA ARG A 276 25.27 -16.95 -15.24
C ARG A 276 23.75 -16.90 -15.36
N ILE A 277 23.10 -15.91 -14.73
CA ILE A 277 21.65 -15.68 -14.87
C ILE A 277 21.34 -15.13 -16.27
N GLY A 278 22.23 -14.30 -16.82
CA GLY A 278 22.14 -13.83 -18.21
C GLY A 278 20.93 -12.95 -18.50
N ARG A 279 20.39 -12.25 -17.49
CA ARG A 279 19.33 -11.23 -17.68
C ARG A 279 19.95 -9.82 -17.65
N PRO A 280 19.59 -8.92 -18.58
CA PRO A 280 20.12 -7.55 -18.63
C PRO A 280 19.96 -6.79 -17.31
N PHE A 281 18.84 -7.03 -16.61
CA PHE A 281 18.56 -6.43 -15.31
C PHE A 281 19.71 -6.60 -14.29
N PHE A 282 20.25 -7.82 -14.12
CA PHE A 282 21.33 -8.05 -13.14
C PHE A 282 22.67 -7.46 -13.59
N LYS A 283 22.90 -7.33 -14.91
CA LYS A 283 24.09 -6.68 -15.46
C LYS A 283 24.05 -5.16 -15.28
N LEU A 284 22.90 -4.54 -15.53
CA LEU A 284 22.66 -3.13 -15.24
C LEU A 284 22.87 -2.83 -13.77
N ARG A 285 22.42 -3.75 -12.92
CA ARG A 285 22.60 -3.64 -11.49
C ARG A 285 24.07 -3.69 -11.08
N ALA A 286 24.89 -4.58 -11.68
CA ALA A 286 26.33 -4.59 -11.44
C ALA A 286 26.98 -3.25 -11.84
N ALA A 287 26.57 -2.66 -12.97
CA ALA A 287 27.04 -1.35 -13.42
C ALA A 287 26.71 -0.24 -12.40
N GLU A 288 25.49 -0.21 -11.85
CA GLU A 288 25.10 0.73 -10.79
C GLU A 288 25.98 0.58 -9.53
N LEU A 289 26.26 -0.65 -9.10
CA LEU A 289 27.12 -0.91 -7.94
C LEU A 289 28.56 -0.47 -8.15
N HIS A 290 29.09 -0.62 -9.37
CA HIS A 290 30.40 -0.09 -9.74
C HIS A 290 30.43 1.43 -9.69
N ALA A 291 29.39 2.10 -10.17
CA ALA A 291 29.30 3.57 -10.12
C ALA A 291 29.27 4.09 -8.67
N ILE A 292 28.50 3.43 -7.79
CA ILE A 292 28.51 3.71 -6.34
C ILE A 292 29.92 3.55 -5.77
N GLY A 293 30.59 2.44 -6.07
CA GLY A 293 31.96 2.18 -5.62
C GLY A 293 32.96 3.22 -6.14
N GLN A 294 32.87 3.61 -7.41
CA GLN A 294 33.74 4.62 -8.01
C GLN A 294 33.61 5.97 -7.29
N PHE A 295 32.39 6.39 -6.98
CA PHE A 295 32.16 7.63 -6.23
C PHE A 295 32.69 7.53 -4.79
N LEU A 296 32.31 6.48 -4.05
CA LEU A 296 32.70 6.36 -2.64
C LEU A 296 34.20 6.13 -2.41
N ASN A 297 34.88 5.47 -3.35
CA ASN A 297 36.33 5.24 -3.30
C ASN A 297 37.13 6.36 -3.97
N SER A 298 36.46 7.40 -4.50
CA SER A 298 37.13 8.59 -5.01
C SER A 298 37.80 9.37 -3.87
N LYS A 299 38.86 10.10 -4.21
CA LYS A 299 39.75 10.71 -3.21
C LYS A 299 39.05 11.82 -2.43
N ASN A 300 38.22 12.60 -3.12
CA ASN A 300 37.63 13.81 -2.56
C ASN A 300 36.08 13.76 -2.47
N ARG A 301 35.43 12.74 -3.05
CA ARG A 301 33.96 12.54 -3.08
C ARG A 301 33.19 13.81 -3.47
N THR A 302 33.72 14.52 -4.46
CA THR A 302 33.18 15.79 -4.97
C THR A 302 32.00 15.58 -5.91
N GLY A 303 31.26 16.66 -6.20
CA GLY A 303 30.23 16.65 -7.23
C GLY A 303 30.76 16.26 -8.63
N GLN A 304 32.02 16.58 -8.94
CA GLN A 304 32.66 16.17 -10.20
C GLN A 304 32.93 14.66 -10.24
N GLU A 305 33.46 14.07 -9.16
CA GLU A 305 33.68 12.61 -9.09
C GLU A 305 32.35 11.84 -9.14
N TYR A 306 31.27 12.40 -8.58
CA TYR A 306 29.92 11.88 -8.73
C TYR A 306 29.44 11.94 -10.18
N GLN A 307 29.62 13.08 -10.85
CA GLN A 307 29.30 13.26 -12.26
C GLN A 307 30.03 12.23 -13.13
N ASP A 308 31.35 12.08 -12.96
CA ASP A 308 32.17 11.16 -13.75
C ASP A 308 31.71 9.70 -13.60
N ALA A 309 31.31 9.30 -12.38
CA ALA A 309 30.78 7.97 -12.12
C ALA A 309 29.41 7.76 -12.79
N LEU A 310 28.54 8.78 -12.80
CA LEU A 310 27.26 8.75 -13.53
C LEU A 310 27.45 8.65 -15.04
N GLU A 311 28.38 9.41 -15.63
CA GLU A 311 28.65 9.36 -17.07
C GLU A 311 29.09 7.94 -17.50
N LYS A 312 29.95 7.30 -16.71
CA LYS A 312 30.37 5.91 -16.95
C LYS A 312 29.20 4.94 -16.83
N LEU A 313 28.37 5.10 -15.81
CA LEU A 313 27.16 4.30 -15.64
C LEU A 313 26.24 4.43 -16.86
N PHE A 314 25.96 5.64 -17.32
CA PHE A 314 25.06 5.86 -18.46
C PHE A 314 25.59 5.22 -19.73
N ARG A 315 26.89 5.34 -20.04
CA ARG A 315 27.50 4.64 -21.18
C ARG A 315 27.34 3.11 -21.09
N GLN A 316 27.47 2.54 -19.89
CA GLN A 316 27.27 1.11 -19.68
C GLN A 316 25.79 0.71 -19.82
N VAL A 317 24.86 1.53 -19.32
CA VAL A 317 23.42 1.33 -19.48
C VAL A 317 23.04 1.33 -20.97
N GLU A 318 23.53 2.29 -21.76
CA GLU A 318 23.26 2.37 -23.19
C GLU A 318 23.79 1.13 -23.92
N SER A 319 25.01 0.69 -23.59
CA SER A 319 25.62 -0.53 -24.14
C SER A 319 24.82 -1.79 -23.82
N LEU A 320 24.30 -1.91 -22.59
CA LEU A 320 23.56 -3.09 -22.12
C LEU A 320 22.10 -3.13 -22.58
N THR A 321 21.48 -1.97 -22.79
CA THR A 321 20.06 -1.86 -23.17
C THR A 321 19.83 -1.58 -24.65
N GLY A 322 20.85 -1.07 -25.36
CA GLY A 322 20.71 -0.53 -26.70
C GLY A 322 19.85 0.75 -26.76
N ARG A 323 19.52 1.35 -25.61
CA ARG A 323 18.66 2.52 -25.51
C ARG A 323 19.42 3.70 -24.94
N PRO A 324 19.20 4.92 -25.45
CA PRO A 324 19.86 6.09 -24.92
C PRO A 324 19.37 6.40 -23.50
N VAL A 325 20.29 6.81 -22.64
CA VAL A 325 19.92 7.44 -21.37
C VAL A 325 19.48 8.87 -21.67
N THR A 326 18.49 9.39 -20.98
CA THR A 326 18.02 10.76 -21.15
C THR A 326 17.80 11.37 -19.78
N SER A 327 17.61 12.69 -19.76
CA SER A 327 17.12 13.33 -18.56
C SER A 327 15.78 12.71 -18.10
N GLY A 328 14.95 12.21 -19.02
CA GLY A 328 13.68 11.55 -18.70
C GLY A 328 13.76 10.14 -18.12
N ASN A 329 14.92 9.48 -18.12
CA ASN A 329 15.03 8.10 -17.63
C ASN A 329 16.26 7.82 -16.74
N TYR A 330 17.15 8.78 -16.49
CA TYR A 330 18.38 8.53 -15.72
C TYR A 330 18.10 7.98 -14.32
N TYR A 331 17.01 8.42 -13.69
CA TYR A 331 16.69 8.05 -12.30
C TYR A 331 16.40 6.55 -12.17
N GLU A 332 15.89 5.92 -13.23
CA GLU A 332 15.68 4.47 -13.26
C GLU A 332 16.97 3.68 -13.04
N TYR A 333 18.11 4.28 -13.38
CA TYR A 333 19.44 3.67 -13.30
C TYR A 333 20.30 4.21 -12.16
N ALA A 334 20.00 5.40 -11.64
CA ALA A 334 20.84 6.12 -10.69
C ALA A 334 20.21 6.32 -9.29
N ALA A 335 18.95 5.91 -9.06
CA ALA A 335 18.24 6.16 -7.80
C ALA A 335 18.98 5.69 -6.54
N ARG A 336 19.70 4.55 -6.59
CA ARG A 336 20.48 4.09 -5.43
C ARG A 336 21.76 4.88 -5.24
N MET A 337 22.36 5.33 -6.33
CA MET A 337 23.50 6.24 -6.27
C MET A 337 23.08 7.56 -5.60
N GLU A 338 21.89 8.07 -5.90
CA GLU A 338 21.34 9.26 -5.25
C GLU A 338 21.10 9.06 -3.75
N ALA A 339 20.55 7.91 -3.34
CA ALA A 339 20.35 7.60 -1.92
C ALA A 339 21.69 7.60 -1.13
N VAL A 340 22.75 7.01 -1.71
CA VAL A 340 24.10 7.02 -1.14
C VAL A 340 24.68 8.43 -1.07
N VAL A 341 24.46 9.23 -2.11
CA VAL A 341 24.89 10.64 -2.16
C VAL A 341 24.18 11.48 -1.11
N ARG A 342 22.86 11.30 -0.93
CA ARG A 342 22.11 12.02 0.12
C ARG A 342 22.67 11.71 1.51
N LEU A 343 22.97 10.44 1.79
CA LEU A 343 23.63 10.03 3.04
C LEU A 343 25.03 10.65 3.18
N HIS A 344 25.80 10.73 2.10
CA HIS A 344 27.10 11.40 2.10
C HIS A 344 26.98 12.90 2.35
N ALA A 345 26.13 13.59 1.60
CA ALA A 345 25.92 15.04 1.65
C ALA A 345 25.43 15.50 3.03
N ALA A 346 24.48 14.76 3.62
CA ALA A 346 23.96 15.06 4.96
C ALA A 346 25.02 14.90 6.06
N ARG A 347 26.10 14.14 5.81
CA ARG A 347 27.25 13.99 6.71
C ARG A 347 28.36 15.01 6.42
N SER A 348 28.74 15.19 5.15
CA SER A 348 29.92 15.97 4.75
C SER A 348 29.63 17.46 4.58
N GLY A 349 28.36 17.87 4.53
CA GLY A 349 27.96 19.25 4.22
C GLY A 349 28.16 19.63 2.76
N ILE A 350 28.66 18.72 1.92
CA ILE A 350 28.87 18.94 0.48
C ILE A 350 27.54 18.66 -0.22
N SER A 351 26.86 19.73 -0.63
CA SER A 351 25.62 19.62 -1.41
C SER A 351 25.94 19.19 -2.84
N ILE A 352 25.56 17.97 -3.20
CA ILE A 352 25.44 17.57 -4.60
C ILE A 352 24.03 17.97 -5.06
N ASP A 353 23.94 19.03 -5.84
CA ASP A 353 22.68 19.54 -6.38
C ASP A 353 22.10 18.63 -7.47
N GLY A 354 20.79 18.75 -7.72
CA GLY A 354 20.11 18.03 -8.81
C GLY A 354 20.69 18.34 -10.20
N ASP A 355 21.32 19.51 -10.35
CA ASP A 355 21.98 19.94 -11.59
C ASP A 355 23.18 19.07 -11.94
N THR A 356 23.83 18.43 -10.96
CA THR A 356 24.99 17.55 -11.20
C THR A 356 24.63 16.33 -12.05
N VAL A 357 23.45 15.75 -11.86
CA VAL A 357 23.01 14.61 -12.68
C VAL A 357 22.70 15.04 -14.10
N GLN A 358 22.08 16.20 -14.25
CA GLN A 358 21.80 16.79 -15.55
C GLN A 358 23.09 17.17 -16.29
N ARG A 359 24.10 17.72 -15.59
CA ARG A 359 25.43 17.96 -16.14
C ARG A 359 26.08 16.66 -16.62
N ALA A 360 25.95 15.56 -15.86
CA ALA A 360 26.41 14.24 -16.31
C ALA A 360 25.73 13.82 -17.61
N VAL A 361 24.39 13.94 -17.68
CA VAL A 361 23.60 13.61 -18.88
C VAL A 361 24.05 14.43 -20.10
N LEU A 362 24.24 15.72 -19.93
CA LEU A 362 24.65 16.64 -21.00
C LEU A 362 26.09 16.40 -21.45
N SER A 363 26.99 16.18 -20.50
CA SER A 363 28.41 15.92 -20.72
C SER A 363 28.64 14.62 -21.48
N TYR A 364 28.01 13.50 -21.07
CA TYR A 364 28.22 12.22 -21.75
C TYR A 364 27.67 12.21 -23.20
N ARG A 365 26.63 13.02 -23.48
CA ARG A 365 25.99 13.17 -24.81
C ARG A 365 26.76 14.08 -25.77
N GLY A 366 27.79 14.79 -25.29
CA GLY A 366 28.71 15.54 -26.14
C GLY A 366 28.09 16.70 -26.92
N LYS A 367 27.01 17.33 -26.43
CA LYS A 367 26.44 18.53 -27.07
C LYS A 367 26.16 19.67 -26.09
N LYS A 368 26.85 20.81 -26.31
CA LYS A 368 26.23 22.13 -26.18
C LYS A 368 25.31 22.30 -27.38
N THR A 369 24.08 21.86 -27.23
CA THR A 369 22.98 22.38 -28.05
C THR A 369 22.08 23.11 -27.09
N GLU A 370 21.68 24.33 -27.45
CA GLU A 370 20.51 25.00 -26.88
C GLU A 370 19.41 23.96 -26.78
N THR A 371 19.25 23.42 -25.58
CA THR A 371 18.39 22.27 -25.38
C THR A 371 16.99 22.87 -25.35
N PRO A 372 16.00 22.32 -26.06
CA PRO A 372 14.62 22.62 -25.69
C PRO A 372 14.51 22.40 -24.18
N LEU A 373 13.84 23.33 -23.48
CA LEU A 373 13.59 23.22 -22.05
C LEU A 373 13.18 21.76 -21.75
N MET A 374 13.95 21.06 -20.91
CA MET A 374 13.64 19.66 -20.59
C MET A 374 12.73 19.59 -19.36
N PRO A 375 11.85 18.60 -19.25
CA PRO A 375 10.98 18.44 -18.08
C PRO A 375 11.76 18.43 -16.76
N GLU A 376 12.94 17.82 -16.75
CA GLU A 376 13.81 17.71 -15.58
C GLU A 376 14.42 19.05 -15.20
N GLN A 377 14.83 19.83 -16.19
CA GLN A 377 15.43 21.16 -16.02
C GLN A 377 14.45 22.18 -15.45
N PHE A 378 13.16 21.92 -15.66
CA PHE A 378 12.11 22.87 -15.35
C PHE A 378 11.24 22.41 -14.19
N LEU A 379 10.63 21.24 -14.27
CA LEU A 379 9.67 20.77 -13.26
C LEU A 379 10.36 20.27 -11.98
N VAL A 380 11.52 19.60 -12.07
CA VAL A 380 12.18 19.02 -10.89
C VAL A 380 12.68 20.11 -9.92
N PRO A 381 13.35 21.20 -10.36
CA PRO A 381 13.68 22.31 -9.47
C PRO A 381 12.46 22.92 -8.79
N ILE A 382 11.36 23.12 -9.53
CA ILE A 382 10.10 23.62 -8.98
C ILE A 382 9.58 22.66 -7.90
N HIS A 383 9.67 21.36 -8.12
CA HIS A 383 9.31 20.34 -7.12
C HIS A 383 10.17 20.38 -5.87
N LEU A 384 11.49 20.43 -6.02
CA LEU A 384 12.42 20.49 -4.89
C LEU A 384 12.25 21.78 -4.08
N GLU A 385 12.01 22.91 -4.75
CA GLU A 385 11.70 24.18 -4.10
C GLU A 385 10.34 24.11 -3.39
N SER A 386 9.33 23.55 -4.06
CA SER A 386 7.97 23.41 -3.50
C SER A 386 7.90 22.48 -2.29
N ALA A 387 8.78 21.49 -2.21
CA ALA A 387 8.91 20.63 -1.03
C ALA A 387 9.42 21.38 0.21
N ARG A 388 10.08 22.53 0.01
CA ARG A 388 10.56 23.41 1.10
C ARG A 388 9.61 24.59 1.34
N ASP A 389 9.01 25.10 0.27
CA ASP A 389 8.10 26.24 0.27
C ASP A 389 6.97 25.98 -0.72
N GLY A 390 5.78 25.66 -0.21
CA GLY A 390 4.60 25.34 -1.02
C GLY A 390 4.19 26.43 -2.03
N SER A 391 4.74 27.65 -1.94
CA SER A 391 4.45 28.73 -2.89
C SER A 391 5.33 28.73 -4.16
N ALA A 392 6.34 27.87 -4.25
CA ALA A 392 7.32 27.86 -5.35
C ALA A 392 6.70 27.71 -6.75
N VAL A 393 5.67 26.85 -6.88
CA VAL A 393 4.95 26.68 -8.14
C VAL A 393 4.31 27.99 -8.61
N PHE A 394 3.80 28.81 -7.69
CA PHE A 394 3.12 30.06 -8.03
C PHE A 394 4.08 31.15 -8.48
N ARG A 395 5.29 31.20 -7.92
CA ARG A 395 6.33 32.10 -8.43
C ARG A 395 6.73 31.77 -9.86
N LYS A 396 6.45 30.55 -10.32
CA LYS A 396 6.81 30.03 -11.64
C LYS A 396 5.65 29.97 -12.63
N MET A 397 4.45 30.47 -12.29
CA MET A 397 3.28 30.37 -13.20
C MET A 397 3.49 31.06 -14.54
N ASP A 398 4.05 32.27 -14.56
CA ASP A 398 4.30 32.99 -15.81
C ASP A 398 5.30 32.24 -16.69
N GLU A 399 6.29 31.60 -16.07
CA GLU A 399 7.29 30.79 -16.75
C GLU A 399 6.67 29.50 -17.31
N ILE A 400 5.76 28.86 -16.57
CA ILE A 400 4.98 27.71 -17.04
C ILE A 400 4.10 28.11 -18.22
N ALA A 401 3.35 29.20 -18.12
CA ALA A 401 2.47 29.68 -19.18
C ALA A 401 3.25 30.06 -20.45
N LYS A 402 4.38 30.77 -20.29
CA LYS A 402 5.28 31.15 -21.40
C LYS A 402 5.82 29.94 -22.14
N ASN A 403 6.12 28.85 -21.43
CA ASN A 403 6.67 27.62 -22.01
C ASN A 403 5.60 26.55 -22.31
N ALA A 404 4.30 26.90 -22.24
CA ALA A 404 3.19 25.95 -22.30
C ALA A 404 3.22 25.02 -23.53
N LYS A 405 3.61 25.52 -24.71
CA LYS A 405 3.71 24.73 -25.94
C LYS A 405 4.68 23.56 -25.81
N ILE A 406 5.79 23.76 -25.11
CA ILE A 406 6.84 22.76 -24.90
C ILE A 406 6.43 21.86 -23.73
N ILE A 407 5.99 22.46 -22.61
CA ILE A 407 5.59 21.74 -21.39
C ILE A 407 4.46 20.73 -21.64
N ARG A 408 3.43 21.12 -22.40
CA ARG A 408 2.29 20.24 -22.69
C ARG A 408 2.70 18.96 -23.41
N GLN A 409 3.77 19.00 -24.22
CA GLN A 409 4.27 17.83 -24.96
C GLN A 409 5.07 16.87 -24.08
N TRP A 410 5.54 17.31 -22.91
CA TRP A 410 6.35 16.47 -22.03
C TRP A 410 5.56 15.30 -21.45
N LYS A 411 4.23 15.43 -21.27
CA LYS A 411 3.43 14.29 -20.81
C LYS A 411 3.20 13.29 -21.94
N SER A 412 4.10 12.33 -22.08
CA SER A 412 3.80 11.05 -22.72
C SER A 412 3.25 10.07 -21.69
N HIS A 413 2.55 9.04 -22.16
CA HIS A 413 2.13 7.90 -21.34
C HIS A 413 3.32 7.04 -20.84
N ASP A 414 4.58 7.46 -21.09
CA ASP A 414 5.79 6.85 -20.53
C ASP A 414 6.24 7.56 -19.22
N LEU A 415 5.66 8.71 -18.85
CA LEU A 415 6.00 9.48 -17.64
C LEU A 415 5.24 9.06 -16.37
N LEU A 416 4.94 7.78 -16.15
CA LEU A 416 4.56 7.30 -14.81
C LEU A 416 5.43 6.08 -14.44
N THR A 417 6.74 6.21 -14.62
CA THR A 417 7.76 5.25 -14.20
C THR A 417 8.16 5.43 -12.72
N GLY A 418 7.69 6.51 -12.08
CA GLY A 418 8.04 6.91 -10.72
C GLY A 418 9.37 7.64 -10.65
N ASN A 419 9.78 8.31 -11.73
CA ASN A 419 10.97 9.16 -11.76
C ASN A 419 10.67 10.56 -11.15
N PRO A 420 11.67 11.41 -10.89
CA PRO A 420 11.49 12.74 -10.31
C PRO A 420 10.62 13.68 -11.15
N VAL A 421 10.61 13.54 -12.48
CA VAL A 421 9.72 14.30 -13.36
C VAL A 421 8.28 13.91 -13.12
N ASP A 422 7.98 12.62 -12.93
CA ASP A 422 6.62 12.15 -12.68
C ASP A 422 6.09 12.69 -11.34
N LEU A 423 6.95 12.73 -10.32
CA LEU A 423 6.64 13.34 -9.02
C LEU A 423 6.43 14.85 -9.15
N ALA A 424 7.34 15.53 -9.86
CA ALA A 424 7.25 16.97 -10.10
C ALA A 424 6.01 17.33 -10.91
N TYR A 425 5.72 16.56 -11.94
CA TYR A 425 4.52 16.63 -12.75
C TYR A 425 3.26 16.53 -11.89
N GLY A 426 3.17 15.48 -11.05
CA GLY A 426 2.00 15.25 -10.21
C GLY A 426 1.76 16.41 -9.25
N MET A 427 2.85 16.91 -8.65
CA MET A 427 2.81 18.05 -7.73
C MET A 427 2.43 19.37 -8.43
N VAL A 428 3.03 19.66 -9.59
CA VAL A 428 2.70 20.88 -10.35
C VAL A 428 1.27 20.84 -10.87
N ALA A 429 0.82 19.68 -11.39
CA ALA A 429 -0.57 19.50 -11.80
C ALA A 429 -1.51 19.72 -10.61
N ASP A 430 -1.25 19.12 -9.46
CA ASP A 430 -2.07 19.33 -8.27
C ASP A 430 -2.10 20.81 -7.85
N ALA A 431 -0.97 21.50 -7.84
CA ALA A 431 -0.91 22.93 -7.50
C ALA A 431 -1.68 23.80 -8.51
N LEU A 432 -1.73 23.41 -9.79
CA LEU A 432 -2.48 24.12 -10.82
C LEU A 432 -4.01 23.98 -10.66
N TYR A 433 -4.48 22.86 -10.09
CA TYR A 433 -5.91 22.54 -10.00
C TYR A 433 -6.49 22.61 -8.57
N ASN A 434 -5.66 22.56 -7.52
CA ASN A 434 -6.12 22.45 -6.12
C ASN A 434 -6.04 23.78 -5.36
N MET A 435 -6.03 24.91 -6.06
CA MET A 435 -6.08 26.22 -5.41
C MET A 435 -7.00 27.17 -6.16
N HIS A 436 -7.78 27.95 -5.40
CA HIS A 436 -8.65 29.03 -5.89
C HIS A 436 -7.81 30.21 -6.45
N ASN A 437 -7.06 29.96 -7.53
CA ASN A 437 -6.16 30.91 -8.14
C ASN A 437 -6.49 31.05 -9.65
N PRO A 438 -7.10 32.17 -10.07
CA PRO A 438 -7.43 32.41 -11.47
C PRO A 438 -6.25 32.26 -12.42
N LYS A 439 -5.04 32.68 -12.01
CA LYS A 439 -3.82 32.59 -12.82
C LYS A 439 -3.37 31.15 -13.03
N ALA A 440 -3.57 30.29 -12.04
CA ALA A 440 -3.31 28.85 -12.15
C ALA A 440 -4.21 28.23 -13.22
N PHE A 441 -5.49 28.56 -13.16
CA PHE A 441 -6.49 28.03 -14.08
C PHE A 441 -6.32 28.56 -15.52
N ASP A 442 -5.95 29.83 -15.68
CA ASP A 442 -5.60 30.39 -17.00
C ASP A 442 -4.34 29.72 -17.58
N THR A 443 -3.37 29.36 -16.72
CA THR A 443 -2.20 28.57 -17.12
C THR A 443 -2.62 27.18 -17.61
N VAL A 444 -3.55 26.51 -16.92
CA VAL A 444 -4.13 25.23 -17.36
C VAL A 444 -4.79 25.33 -18.73
N ARG A 445 -5.64 26.35 -18.96
CA ARG A 445 -6.29 26.58 -20.25
C ARG A 445 -5.28 26.86 -21.37
N THR A 446 -4.17 27.54 -21.03
CA THR A 446 -3.06 27.80 -21.97
C THR A 446 -2.30 26.52 -22.31
N LEU A 447 -2.08 25.63 -21.34
CA LEU A 447 -1.40 24.35 -21.53
C LEU A 447 -2.22 23.39 -22.40
N PHE A 448 -3.55 23.35 -22.24
CA PHE A 448 -4.42 22.37 -22.88
C PHE A 448 -5.53 23.03 -23.74
N PRO A 449 -5.16 23.74 -24.82
CA PRO A 449 -6.14 24.49 -25.62
C PRO A 449 -7.13 23.59 -26.36
N ASP A 450 -6.83 22.31 -26.55
CA ASP A 450 -7.70 21.31 -27.17
C ASP A 450 -8.88 20.90 -26.27
N PHE A 451 -8.84 21.33 -25.00
CA PHE A 451 -9.90 21.13 -24.03
C PHE A 451 -10.51 22.45 -23.61
N GLU A 452 -11.82 22.47 -23.46
CA GLU A 452 -12.51 23.45 -22.64
C GLU A 452 -12.51 22.92 -21.19
N ILE A 453 -11.78 23.60 -20.31
CA ILE A 453 -11.62 23.23 -18.91
C ILE A 453 -12.35 24.26 -18.05
N ARG A 454 -13.25 23.79 -17.20
CA ARG A 454 -14.01 24.62 -16.26
C ARG A 454 -13.88 24.08 -14.85
N GLU A 455 -13.64 24.97 -13.90
CA GLU A 455 -13.63 24.65 -12.48
C GLU A 455 -14.91 25.13 -11.84
N ILE A 456 -15.50 24.28 -11.01
CA ILE A 456 -16.70 24.58 -10.24
C ILE A 456 -16.37 24.30 -8.78
N HIS A 457 -16.29 25.37 -8.01
CA HIS A 457 -15.89 25.31 -6.61
C HIS A 457 -17.04 24.91 -5.71
N PHE A 458 -16.70 24.33 -4.56
CA PHE A 458 -17.66 24.19 -3.47
C PHE A 458 -18.22 25.58 -3.07
N PRO A 459 -19.51 25.66 -2.68
CA PRO A 459 -20.15 26.93 -2.37
C PRO A 459 -19.66 27.65 -1.10
N ASP A 460 -18.85 27.01 -0.25
CA ASP A 460 -18.26 27.62 0.96
C ASP A 460 -16.71 27.67 0.87
N ASP A 461 -16.13 28.89 0.90
CA ASP A 461 -14.68 29.14 1.00
C ASP A 461 -14.05 28.65 2.33
N GLY A 462 -14.86 28.15 3.25
CA GLY A 462 -14.43 27.62 4.55
C GLY A 462 -13.83 26.21 4.51
N TYR A 463 -13.88 25.53 3.36
CA TYR A 463 -13.21 24.24 3.17
C TYR A 463 -11.70 24.45 3.00
N ARG A 464 -10.98 24.63 4.12
CA ARG A 464 -9.52 24.77 4.12
C ARG A 464 -8.85 23.42 3.89
N PRO A 465 -7.95 23.29 2.88
CA PRO A 465 -7.13 22.09 2.65
C PRO A 465 -6.30 21.66 3.87
N ASP A 466 -6.06 22.57 4.80
CA ASP A 466 -5.26 22.36 6.01
C ASP A 466 -5.90 21.30 6.95
N ASN A 467 -7.21 21.04 6.78
CA ASN A 467 -7.98 20.01 7.50
C ASN A 467 -8.17 18.71 6.71
N LEU A 468 -7.25 18.35 5.81
CA LEU A 468 -7.26 17.11 5.01
C LEU A 468 -7.37 15.79 5.81
N TYR A 469 -7.29 15.83 7.14
CA TYR A 469 -7.62 14.69 8.01
C TYR A 469 -9.14 14.54 8.29
N GLY A 470 -9.97 15.51 7.91
CA GLY A 470 -11.44 15.45 7.94
C GLY A 470 -12.00 14.92 6.62
N GLY A 471 -12.48 13.67 6.64
CA GLY A 471 -12.82 12.87 5.45
C GLY A 471 -13.85 13.50 4.50
N VAL A 472 -13.41 13.84 3.28
CA VAL A 472 -14.31 14.01 2.14
C VAL A 472 -14.45 12.66 1.45
N HIS A 473 -15.67 12.16 1.45
CA HIS A 473 -16.02 10.93 0.75
C HIS A 473 -16.91 11.27 -0.44
N VAL A 474 -16.58 10.69 -1.60
CA VAL A 474 -17.30 10.95 -2.84
C VAL A 474 -17.80 9.66 -3.47
N CYS A 475 -18.99 9.70 -4.05
CA CYS A 475 -19.48 8.66 -4.93
C CYS A 475 -20.23 9.28 -6.13
N VAL A 476 -20.42 8.49 -7.17
CA VAL A 476 -21.04 8.93 -8.42
C VAL A 476 -22.28 8.07 -8.71
N LEU A 477 -23.40 8.72 -9.02
CA LEU A 477 -24.63 8.06 -9.47
C LEU A 477 -25.39 9.00 -10.41
N ASP A 478 -25.90 8.46 -11.52
CA ASP A 478 -26.77 9.16 -12.49
C ASP A 478 -26.26 10.54 -12.94
N LYS A 479 -24.97 10.62 -13.28
CA LYS A 479 -24.27 11.85 -13.68
C LYS A 479 -24.22 12.94 -12.60
N ASN A 480 -24.26 12.55 -11.33
CA ASN A 480 -24.05 13.44 -10.19
C ASN A 480 -22.88 12.96 -9.34
N PHE A 481 -22.13 13.91 -8.76
CA PHE A 481 -21.22 13.63 -7.67
C PHE A 481 -21.92 13.92 -6.35
N TYR A 482 -21.88 12.96 -5.43
CA TYR A 482 -22.34 13.14 -4.07
C TYR A 482 -21.13 13.18 -3.14
N PHE A 483 -21.16 14.12 -2.21
CA PHE A 483 -20.08 14.41 -1.28
C PHE A 483 -20.61 14.31 0.14
N LEU A 484 -19.95 13.50 0.95
CA LEU A 484 -20.10 13.49 2.40
C LEU A 484 -18.92 14.25 2.99
N LEU A 485 -19.20 15.41 3.57
CA LEU A 485 -18.20 16.36 4.06
C LEU A 485 -18.20 16.36 5.59
N GLY A 486 -17.10 15.89 6.20
CA GLY A 486 -16.91 15.87 7.65
C GLY A 486 -17.49 14.63 8.35
N ASN A 487 -16.97 14.32 9.55
CA ASN A 487 -17.31 13.10 10.29
C ASN A 487 -18.30 13.34 11.45
N SER A 488 -18.14 14.41 12.23
CA SER A 488 -18.95 14.66 13.43
C SER A 488 -20.21 15.50 13.19
N SER A 489 -20.32 16.10 12.00
CA SER A 489 -21.54 16.71 11.48
C SER A 489 -21.54 16.62 9.95
N PRO A 490 -21.74 15.42 9.39
CA PRO A 490 -21.60 15.20 7.95
C PRO A 490 -22.60 16.02 7.14
N ARG A 491 -22.08 16.96 6.34
CA ARG A 491 -22.87 17.64 5.32
C ARG A 491 -22.94 16.76 4.09
N LEU A 492 -24.13 16.62 3.52
CA LEU A 492 -24.34 15.91 2.26
C LEU A 492 -24.57 16.93 1.15
N THR A 493 -23.66 16.97 0.18
CA THR A 493 -23.70 17.92 -0.93
C THR A 493 -23.74 17.15 -2.24
N VAL A 494 -24.51 17.62 -3.22
CA VAL A 494 -24.54 17.04 -4.57
C VAL A 494 -24.14 18.08 -5.60
N PHE A 495 -23.27 17.69 -6.53
CA PHE A 495 -23.05 18.40 -7.78
C PHE A 495 -23.81 17.70 -8.90
N SER A 496 -24.67 18.45 -9.58
CA SER A 496 -25.41 17.96 -10.75
C SER A 496 -24.74 18.42 -12.03
N ALA A 497 -24.29 17.47 -12.86
CA ALA A 497 -23.70 17.81 -14.15
C ALA A 497 -24.72 18.42 -15.13
N LYS A 498 -26.01 18.12 -14.95
CA LYS A 498 -27.09 18.68 -15.78
C LYS A 498 -27.24 20.20 -15.55
N THR A 499 -27.12 20.65 -14.31
CA THR A 499 -27.29 22.05 -13.93
C THR A 499 -25.96 22.80 -13.82
N GLY A 500 -24.86 22.08 -13.64
CA GLY A 500 -23.55 22.66 -13.38
C GLY A 500 -23.46 23.33 -12.00
N THR A 501 -24.27 22.91 -11.04
CA THR A 501 -24.39 23.56 -9.73
C THR A 501 -24.31 22.58 -8.57
N PHE A 502 -23.85 23.08 -7.43
CA PHE A 502 -23.93 22.41 -6.15
C PHE A 502 -25.27 22.69 -5.47
N SER A 503 -25.77 21.71 -4.73
CA SER A 503 -26.91 21.88 -3.81
C SER A 503 -26.70 21.02 -2.58
N GLU A 504 -27.22 21.48 -1.45
CA GLU A 504 -27.22 20.69 -0.22
C GLU A 504 -28.40 19.73 -0.19
N LEU A 505 -28.14 18.54 0.36
CA LEU A 505 -29.14 17.56 0.72
C LEU A 505 -29.28 17.53 2.24
N PRO A 506 -30.41 17.01 2.78
CA PRO A 506 -30.60 16.87 4.21
C PRO A 506 -29.38 16.20 4.87
N PRO A 507 -28.80 16.83 5.92
CA PRO A 507 -27.56 16.34 6.52
C PRO A 507 -27.80 15.04 7.30
N LEU A 508 -26.75 14.23 7.41
CA LEU A 508 -26.77 13.05 8.26
C LEU A 508 -26.50 13.47 9.71
N LYS A 509 -27.46 13.28 10.60
CA LYS A 509 -27.31 13.56 12.03
C LYS A 509 -26.71 12.35 12.77
N ALA A 510 -25.46 12.01 12.44
CA ALA A 510 -24.71 10.93 13.10
C ALA A 510 -23.23 11.29 13.17
N ASP A 511 -22.57 10.86 14.25
CA ASP A 511 -21.11 10.94 14.36
C ASP A 511 -20.48 9.70 13.70
N LEU A 512 -19.67 9.93 12.68
CA LEU A 512 -19.15 8.87 11.82
C LEU A 512 -17.74 8.47 12.21
N THR A 513 -17.58 7.22 12.61
CA THR A 513 -16.26 6.58 12.75
C THR A 513 -15.86 5.90 11.44
N ARG A 514 -14.82 6.42 10.78
CA ARG A 514 -14.23 5.88 9.53
C ARG A 514 -15.28 5.55 8.44
N PRO A 515 -16.09 6.54 8.00
CA PRO A 515 -17.17 6.23 7.08
C PRO A 515 -16.67 5.76 5.71
N LYS A 516 -17.44 4.87 5.09
CA LYS A 516 -17.37 4.55 3.66
C LYS A 516 -18.63 5.03 2.99
N PHE A 517 -18.50 5.56 1.78
CA PHE A 517 -19.59 6.16 1.05
C PHE A 517 -19.78 5.49 -0.31
N PHE A 518 -20.99 5.02 -0.57
CA PHE A 518 -21.36 4.29 -1.78
C PHE A 518 -22.67 4.86 -2.35
N ALA A 519 -22.95 4.53 -3.61
CA ALA A 519 -24.24 4.80 -4.23
C ALA A 519 -24.73 3.54 -4.95
N SER A 520 -26.02 3.23 -4.81
CA SER A 520 -26.62 2.04 -5.40
C SER A 520 -28.14 2.16 -5.47
N ALA A 521 -28.72 1.81 -6.61
CA ALA A 521 -30.18 1.67 -6.82
C ALA A 521 -31.03 2.86 -6.31
N GLY A 522 -30.59 4.10 -6.53
CA GLY A 522 -31.32 5.29 -6.07
C GLY A 522 -31.07 5.68 -4.61
N TYR A 523 -30.12 5.02 -3.93
CA TYR A 523 -29.73 5.34 -2.56
C TYR A 523 -28.27 5.76 -2.49
N LEU A 524 -27.98 6.66 -1.56
CA LEU A 524 -26.63 6.88 -1.04
C LEU A 524 -26.47 6.09 0.25
N ILE A 525 -25.32 5.46 0.44
CA ILE A 525 -25.08 4.51 1.52
C ILE A 525 -23.83 4.95 2.28
N VAL A 526 -23.98 5.29 3.55
CA VAL A 526 -22.88 5.57 4.47
C VAL A 526 -22.74 4.41 5.44
N ALA A 527 -21.62 3.68 5.39
CA ALA A 527 -21.32 2.62 6.36
C ALA A 527 -20.27 3.10 7.35
N SER A 528 -20.57 3.07 8.66
CA SER A 528 -19.69 3.61 9.70
C SER A 528 -19.95 2.94 11.05
N GLY A 529 -18.92 2.56 11.79
CA GLY A 529 -19.07 2.04 13.16
C GLY A 529 -19.94 0.79 13.33
N GLY A 530 -20.29 0.12 12.22
CA GLY A 530 -21.21 -1.02 12.18
C GLY A 530 -22.66 -0.69 11.81
N ASP A 531 -22.97 0.60 11.77
CA ASP A 531 -24.23 1.13 11.26
C ASP A 531 -24.15 1.34 9.74
N VAL A 532 -25.32 1.37 9.12
CA VAL A 532 -25.50 1.79 7.73
C VAL A 532 -26.61 2.83 7.64
N HIS A 533 -26.30 4.00 7.10
CA HIS A 533 -27.25 5.06 6.84
C HIS A 533 -27.56 5.08 5.35
N LEU A 534 -28.85 4.99 5.02
CA LEU A 534 -29.38 5.02 3.67
C LEU A 534 -30.08 6.36 3.44
N PHE A 535 -29.63 7.11 2.44
CA PHE A 535 -30.34 8.30 1.96
C PHE A 535 -31.11 7.92 0.70
N ASP A 536 -32.43 7.99 0.78
CA ASP A 536 -33.31 7.79 -0.37
C ASP A 536 -33.29 9.03 -1.26
N LEU A 537 -32.86 8.91 -2.52
CA LEU A 537 -32.79 10.07 -3.43
C LEU A 537 -34.18 10.55 -3.89
N ALA A 538 -35.18 9.67 -3.91
CA ALA A 538 -36.54 10.02 -4.31
C ALA A 538 -37.25 10.77 -3.18
N ASP A 539 -37.23 10.21 -1.97
CA ASP A 539 -37.94 10.77 -0.81
C ASP A 539 -37.10 11.82 -0.06
N LYS A 540 -35.80 11.90 -0.32
CA LYS A 540 -34.83 12.76 0.37
C LYS A 540 -34.82 12.53 1.89
N THR A 541 -34.93 11.29 2.31
CA THR A 541 -34.98 10.91 3.73
C THR A 541 -33.84 9.97 4.10
N TRP A 542 -33.39 10.06 5.35
CA TRP A 542 -32.41 9.15 5.92
C TRP A 542 -33.09 8.01 6.68
N THR A 543 -32.64 6.79 6.43
CA THR A 543 -32.94 5.60 7.25
C THR A 543 -31.64 5.08 7.85
N THR A 544 -31.58 4.91 9.17
CA THR A 544 -30.41 4.36 9.86
C THR A 544 -30.66 2.93 10.29
N ILE A 545 -29.82 2.02 9.82
CA ILE A 545 -29.80 0.61 10.19
C ILE A 545 -28.67 0.40 11.19
N ARG A 546 -29.00 0.16 12.45
CA ARG A 546 -28.02 0.00 13.53
C ARG A 546 -27.50 -1.42 13.69
N ASP A 547 -26.26 -1.54 14.14
CA ASP A 547 -25.66 -2.81 14.58
C ASP A 547 -25.72 -3.91 13.52
N LEU A 548 -25.42 -3.59 12.26
CA LEU A 548 -25.49 -4.56 11.18
C LEU A 548 -24.29 -5.52 11.19
N SER A 549 -23.10 -5.03 11.56
CA SER A 549 -21.90 -5.83 11.82
C SER A 549 -20.81 -4.98 12.48
N ASP A 550 -20.04 -5.55 13.40
CA ASP A 550 -18.95 -4.91 14.14
C ASP A 550 -17.65 -4.71 13.32
N VAL A 551 -17.64 -5.12 12.06
CA VAL A 551 -16.43 -5.15 11.21
C VAL A 551 -16.54 -4.10 10.11
N GLU A 552 -15.49 -3.31 9.84
CA GLU A 552 -15.49 -2.27 8.79
C GLU A 552 -15.96 -2.79 7.43
N ALA A 553 -16.89 -2.05 6.80
CA ALA A 553 -17.41 -2.40 5.48
C ALA A 553 -16.37 -2.09 4.39
N THR A 554 -16.19 -3.00 3.43
CA THR A 554 -15.42 -2.73 2.21
C THR A 554 -16.32 -2.46 1.01
N GLY A 555 -17.57 -2.93 1.06
CA GLY A 555 -18.55 -2.71 0.01
C GLY A 555 -19.98 -2.76 0.56
N CYS A 556 -20.82 -1.84 0.09
CA CYS A 556 -22.26 -1.90 0.30
C CYS A 556 -22.98 -1.67 -1.04
N LEU A 557 -24.04 -2.42 -1.29
CA LEU A 557 -24.92 -2.21 -2.45
C LEU A 557 -26.35 -2.61 -2.13
N ILE A 558 -27.28 -2.14 -2.94
CA ILE A 558 -28.67 -2.58 -2.93
C ILE A 558 -28.90 -3.42 -4.19
N SER A 559 -29.45 -4.62 -4.00
CA SER A 559 -29.84 -5.53 -5.08
C SER A 559 -31.26 -6.02 -4.79
N GLY A 560 -32.17 -5.79 -5.74
CA GLY A 560 -33.60 -5.86 -5.50
C GLY A 560 -34.01 -4.93 -4.35
N ASN A 561 -34.72 -5.47 -3.35
CA ASN A 561 -35.20 -4.70 -2.19
C ASN A 561 -34.36 -4.94 -0.92
N ARG A 562 -33.09 -5.33 -1.07
CA ARG A 562 -32.21 -5.68 0.05
C ARG A 562 -30.89 -4.94 -0.02
N LEU A 563 -30.44 -4.47 1.13
CA LEU A 563 -29.09 -3.97 1.35
C LEU A 563 -28.17 -5.18 1.59
N TYR A 564 -27.03 -5.20 0.90
CA TYR A 564 -25.93 -6.14 1.11
C TYR A 564 -24.69 -5.38 1.58
N ARG A 565 -24.05 -5.88 2.62
CA ARG A 565 -22.86 -5.32 3.26
C ARG A 565 -21.76 -6.37 3.30
N LEU A 566 -20.66 -6.09 2.60
CA LEU A 566 -19.44 -6.87 2.59
C LEU A 566 -18.42 -6.26 3.55
N ALA A 567 -17.79 -7.10 4.37
CA ALA A 567 -16.68 -6.76 5.24
C ALA A 567 -15.44 -7.61 4.90
N GLY A 568 -14.25 -7.04 5.11
CA GLY A 568 -12.98 -7.70 4.80
C GLY A 568 -11.84 -6.72 4.62
N HIS A 569 -11.54 -5.85 5.58
CA HIS A 569 -10.35 -4.98 5.57
C HIS A 569 -9.27 -5.48 6.55
N LEU A 570 -8.60 -6.59 6.20
CA LEU A 570 -7.66 -7.32 7.08
C LEU A 570 -8.32 -7.94 8.33
N VAL A 571 -9.60 -8.27 8.20
CA VAL A 571 -10.49 -8.80 9.23
C VAL A 571 -11.25 -10.00 8.67
N PRO A 572 -11.98 -10.76 9.49
CA PRO A 572 -12.83 -11.83 8.98
C PRO A 572 -13.79 -11.33 7.91
N VAL A 573 -13.90 -12.10 6.83
CA VAL A 573 -14.74 -11.74 5.68
C VAL A 573 -16.18 -12.12 5.99
N SER A 574 -17.11 -11.22 5.75
CA SER A 574 -18.53 -11.52 5.92
C SER A 574 -19.41 -10.77 4.94
N LEU A 575 -20.54 -11.39 4.60
CA LEU A 575 -21.61 -10.76 3.84
C LEU A 575 -22.92 -10.87 4.63
N VAL A 576 -23.46 -9.71 4.98
CA VAL A 576 -24.73 -9.57 5.68
C VAL A 576 -25.72 -8.87 4.77
N SER A 577 -26.99 -9.23 4.86
CA SER A 577 -28.07 -8.50 4.18
C SER A 577 -29.24 -8.22 5.09
N CYS A 578 -30.03 -7.21 4.74
CA CYS A 578 -31.29 -6.88 5.39
C CYS A 578 -32.23 -6.20 4.39
N ASP A 579 -33.50 -6.05 4.74
CA ASP A 579 -34.35 -5.09 4.01
C ASP A 579 -33.89 -3.64 4.28
N LEU A 580 -34.40 -2.68 3.49
CA LEU A 580 -33.99 -1.28 3.59
C LEU A 580 -34.39 -0.58 4.90
N LYS A 581 -35.18 -1.24 5.75
CA LYS A 581 -35.53 -0.78 7.10
C LYS A 581 -34.71 -1.48 8.19
N GLY A 582 -33.77 -2.35 7.81
CA GLY A 582 -32.91 -3.11 8.73
C GLY A 582 -33.52 -4.40 9.29
N GLY A 583 -34.72 -4.77 8.82
CA GLY A 583 -35.40 -6.02 9.14
C GLY A 583 -34.89 -7.21 8.31
N LYS A 584 -35.42 -8.41 8.60
CA LYS A 584 -35.10 -9.66 7.87
C LYS A 584 -33.60 -9.86 7.64
N ARG A 585 -32.81 -9.65 8.69
CA ARG A 585 -31.35 -9.74 8.65
C ARG A 585 -30.93 -11.17 8.34
N ASN A 586 -29.98 -11.33 7.43
CA ASN A 586 -29.37 -12.62 7.13
C ASN A 586 -27.86 -12.49 7.02
N VAL A 587 -27.13 -13.37 7.70
CA VAL A 587 -25.68 -13.52 7.53
C VAL A 587 -25.48 -14.64 6.52
N HIS A 588 -25.08 -14.29 5.30
CA HIS A 588 -24.89 -15.26 4.22
C HIS A 588 -23.61 -16.06 4.41
N PHE A 589 -22.54 -15.38 4.82
CA PHE A 589 -21.30 -16.02 5.22
C PHE A 589 -20.51 -15.13 6.18
N ALA A 590 -19.71 -15.77 7.03
CA ALA A 590 -18.73 -15.11 7.89
C ALA A 590 -17.57 -16.07 8.14
N SER A 591 -16.35 -15.69 7.79
CA SER A 591 -15.16 -16.55 7.91
C SER A 591 -14.73 -16.79 9.37
N SER A 592 -15.31 -16.02 10.31
CA SER A 592 -15.18 -16.22 11.76
C SER A 592 -16.10 -17.31 12.31
N ARG A 593 -17.17 -17.71 11.59
CA ARG A 593 -18.10 -18.75 12.02
C ARG A 593 -17.69 -20.11 11.43
N SER A 594 -17.83 -21.17 12.24
CA SER A 594 -17.41 -22.55 11.97
C SER A 594 -18.22 -23.31 10.91
N GLN A 595 -19.09 -22.64 10.17
CA GLN A 595 -19.66 -23.21 8.94
C GLN A 595 -18.63 -23.04 7.82
N GLU A 596 -17.79 -24.05 7.64
CA GLU A 596 -16.73 -24.04 6.62
C GLU A 596 -17.35 -24.10 5.22
N LEU A 597 -17.70 -22.93 4.67
CA LEU A 597 -17.85 -22.79 3.23
C LEU A 597 -16.51 -23.19 2.59
N PRO A 598 -16.48 -24.16 1.67
CA PRO A 598 -15.24 -24.64 1.04
C PRO A 598 -14.38 -23.49 0.46
N GLU A 599 -15.05 -22.46 -0.05
CA GLU A 599 -14.47 -21.24 -0.61
C GLU A 599 -13.71 -20.41 0.43
N LEU A 600 -14.12 -20.43 1.70
CA LEU A 600 -13.56 -19.63 2.79
C LEU A 600 -12.87 -20.49 3.87
N ALA A 601 -12.76 -21.81 3.65
CA ALA A 601 -12.12 -22.71 4.59
C ALA A 601 -10.67 -22.27 4.89
N GLY A 602 -10.39 -22.00 6.17
CA GLY A 602 -9.09 -21.53 6.65
C GLY A 602 -8.80 -20.03 6.44
N VAL A 603 -9.71 -19.27 5.82
CA VAL A 603 -9.57 -17.81 5.63
C VAL A 603 -9.96 -17.10 6.93
N ARG A 604 -8.98 -16.51 7.62
CA ARG A 604 -9.22 -15.81 8.89
C ARG A 604 -9.24 -14.30 8.75
N THR A 605 -8.39 -13.77 7.89
CA THR A 605 -8.36 -12.36 7.51
C THR A 605 -8.23 -12.28 6.00
N ALA A 606 -8.91 -11.30 5.41
CA ALA A 606 -8.75 -11.00 4.01
C ALA A 606 -8.90 -9.50 3.80
N GLN A 607 -8.37 -9.00 2.69
CA GLN A 607 -8.77 -7.73 2.11
C GLN A 607 -9.80 -8.01 1.01
N THR A 608 -10.89 -7.26 0.94
CA THR A 608 -11.91 -7.38 -0.11
C THR A 608 -12.10 -6.07 -0.85
N SER A 609 -12.48 -6.15 -2.11
CA SER A 609 -12.88 -4.98 -2.89
C SER A 609 -14.22 -4.40 -2.42
N GLN A 610 -14.68 -3.39 -3.15
CA GLN A 610 -16.10 -3.05 -3.19
C GLN A 610 -16.92 -4.21 -3.74
N LEU A 611 -18.21 -4.22 -3.42
CA LEU A 611 -19.18 -5.18 -3.92
C LEU A 611 -19.86 -4.58 -5.15
N VAL A 612 -19.90 -5.32 -6.25
CA VAL A 612 -20.45 -4.85 -7.54
C VAL A 612 -21.53 -5.81 -8.03
N GLU A 613 -22.69 -5.30 -8.41
CA GLU A 613 -23.72 -6.10 -9.06
C GLU A 613 -23.43 -6.26 -10.56
N ALA A 614 -23.15 -7.49 -10.98
CA ALA A 614 -22.83 -7.82 -12.37
C ALA A 614 -24.08 -7.98 -13.24
N GLN A 615 -25.08 -8.62 -12.66
CA GLN A 615 -26.43 -8.80 -13.18
C GLN A 615 -27.39 -8.81 -11.98
N PRO A 616 -28.71 -8.60 -12.16
CA PRO A 616 -29.66 -8.71 -11.07
C PRO A 616 -29.43 -9.97 -10.23
N GLY A 617 -29.14 -9.77 -8.94
CA GLY A 617 -28.90 -10.86 -7.98
C GLY A 617 -27.55 -11.58 -8.08
N LYS A 618 -26.62 -11.13 -8.93
CA LYS A 618 -25.26 -11.69 -9.08
C LYS A 618 -24.23 -10.66 -8.61
N LEU A 619 -23.71 -10.85 -7.39
CA LEU A 619 -22.80 -9.91 -6.74
C LEU A 619 -21.35 -10.40 -6.84
N LEU A 620 -20.45 -9.52 -7.29
CA LEU A 620 -19.03 -9.81 -7.45
C LEU A 620 -18.19 -9.02 -6.45
N PHE A 621 -17.14 -9.65 -5.95
CA PHE A 621 -16.06 -9.01 -5.21
C PHE A 621 -14.74 -9.75 -5.44
N THR A 622 -13.62 -9.04 -5.35
CA THR A 622 -12.30 -9.65 -5.27
C THR A 622 -11.84 -9.73 -3.82
N MET A 623 -11.02 -10.74 -3.52
CA MET A 623 -10.50 -10.99 -2.18
C MET A 623 -9.00 -11.32 -2.25
N ASP A 624 -8.20 -10.63 -1.46
CA ASP A 624 -6.81 -10.96 -1.14
C ASP A 624 -6.75 -11.62 0.23
N VAL A 625 -6.04 -12.73 0.36
CA VAL A 625 -5.82 -13.41 1.64
C VAL A 625 -4.33 -13.31 1.98
N PRO A 626 -3.93 -12.36 2.85
CA PRO A 626 -2.55 -12.22 3.24
C PRO A 626 -1.99 -13.56 3.72
N VAL A 627 -0.80 -13.95 3.24
CA VAL A 627 -0.13 -15.24 3.54
C VAL A 627 -0.71 -16.48 2.83
N GLN A 628 -1.97 -16.48 2.36
CA GLN A 628 -2.58 -17.59 1.62
C GLN A 628 -3.07 -17.14 0.23
N MET A 629 -2.15 -16.58 -0.58
CA MET A 629 -2.48 -15.93 -1.86
C MET A 629 -3.25 -16.82 -2.87
N ASN A 630 -3.19 -18.16 -2.73
CA ASN A 630 -3.95 -19.11 -3.56
C ASN A 630 -5.43 -19.26 -3.15
N ARG A 631 -5.84 -18.67 -2.02
CA ARG A 631 -7.23 -18.60 -1.54
C ARG A 631 -7.92 -17.32 -1.98
N GLY A 632 -7.17 -16.30 -2.36
CA GLY A 632 -7.70 -15.08 -2.97
C GLY A 632 -8.26 -15.30 -4.37
N GLY A 633 -8.98 -14.31 -4.87
CA GLY A 633 -9.48 -14.30 -6.24
C GLY A 633 -10.74 -13.50 -6.46
N LEU A 634 -11.46 -13.83 -7.53
CA LEU A 634 -12.78 -13.28 -7.85
C LEU A 634 -13.86 -14.22 -7.34
N PHE A 635 -14.81 -13.67 -6.59
CA PHE A 635 -15.91 -14.38 -5.97
C PHE A 635 -17.24 -13.85 -6.51
N LEU A 636 -18.17 -14.79 -6.72
CA LEU A 636 -19.55 -14.55 -7.09
C LEU A 636 -20.46 -15.03 -5.97
N PHE A 637 -21.33 -14.14 -5.51
CA PHE A 637 -22.41 -14.46 -4.60
C PHE A 637 -23.74 -14.33 -5.34
N ASP A 638 -24.50 -15.42 -5.33
CA ASP A 638 -25.83 -15.50 -5.92
C ASP A 638 -26.89 -15.24 -4.84
N THR A 639 -27.64 -14.15 -4.98
CA THR A 639 -28.63 -13.74 -3.98
C THR A 639 -29.85 -14.66 -3.93
N ASP A 640 -30.17 -15.33 -5.03
CA ASP A 640 -31.36 -16.18 -5.13
C ASP A 640 -31.12 -17.54 -4.47
N THR A 641 -29.91 -18.09 -4.69
CA THR A 641 -29.51 -19.40 -4.14
C THR A 641 -28.76 -19.29 -2.82
N GLY A 642 -28.29 -18.10 -2.44
CA GLY A 642 -27.42 -17.90 -1.28
C GLY A 642 -26.02 -18.50 -1.44
N LYS A 643 -25.64 -18.89 -2.65
CA LYS A 643 -24.40 -19.61 -2.93
C LYS A 643 -23.24 -18.64 -3.17
N LEU A 644 -22.14 -18.85 -2.44
CA LEU A 644 -20.84 -18.27 -2.74
C LEU A 644 -20.06 -19.21 -3.69
N SER A 645 -19.38 -18.68 -4.69
CA SER A 645 -18.55 -19.46 -5.60
C SER A 645 -17.32 -18.67 -6.00
N ARG A 646 -16.15 -19.33 -5.98
CA ARG A 646 -14.91 -18.75 -6.49
C ARG A 646 -14.86 -18.92 -8.01
N VAL A 647 -14.99 -17.81 -8.74
CA VAL A 647 -15.03 -17.79 -10.21
C VAL A 647 -13.63 -17.95 -10.80
N SER A 648 -12.64 -17.33 -10.18
CA SER A 648 -11.24 -17.40 -10.63
C SER A 648 -10.29 -17.29 -9.45
N SER A 649 -9.27 -18.16 -9.44
CA SER A 649 -8.15 -18.06 -8.53
C SER A 649 -7.15 -17.07 -9.10
N MET A 650 -6.93 -15.96 -8.41
CA MET A 650 -5.96 -14.96 -8.81
C MET A 650 -5.35 -14.29 -7.59
N ARG A 651 -4.09 -13.88 -7.74
CA ARG A 651 -3.45 -13.02 -6.76
C ARG A 651 -3.96 -11.59 -6.99
N THR A 652 -4.43 -10.99 -5.91
CA THR A 652 -4.82 -9.59 -5.86
C THR A 652 -4.03 -8.95 -4.75
N SER A 653 -3.38 -7.84 -5.00
CA SER A 653 -2.75 -7.01 -3.97
C SER A 653 -3.48 -5.69 -3.98
N MET A 654 -4.12 -5.33 -2.86
CA MET A 654 -5.13 -4.26 -2.81
C MET A 654 -6.28 -4.55 -3.80
N PRO A 655 -7.21 -5.45 -3.45
CA PRO A 655 -8.31 -5.83 -4.34
C PRO A 655 -9.22 -4.64 -4.60
N PHE A 656 -9.45 -4.33 -5.88
CA PHE A 656 -10.47 -3.39 -6.30
C PHE A 656 -11.32 -3.97 -7.44
N LEU A 657 -12.58 -3.56 -7.43
CA LEU A 657 -13.53 -3.77 -8.51
C LEU A 657 -14.25 -2.45 -8.73
N TRP A 658 -14.52 -2.11 -9.99
CA TRP A 658 -15.36 -0.97 -10.32
C TRP A 658 -16.19 -1.27 -11.56
N LYS A 659 -17.36 -0.61 -11.64
CA LYS A 659 -18.29 -0.73 -12.75
C LYS A 659 -18.32 0.61 -13.48
N ASN A 660 -18.05 0.57 -14.79
CA ASN A 660 -18.18 1.74 -15.64
C ASN A 660 -19.67 2.06 -15.91
N PRO A 661 -19.98 3.29 -16.35
CA PRO A 661 -21.33 3.67 -16.76
C PRO A 661 -21.91 2.80 -17.89
N ASP A 662 -21.06 2.33 -18.81
CA ASP A 662 -21.45 1.38 -19.87
C ASP A 662 -21.73 -0.05 -19.34
N GLY A 663 -21.50 -0.27 -18.04
CA GLY A 663 -21.69 -1.50 -17.28
C GLY A 663 -20.55 -2.50 -17.37
N ARG A 664 -19.46 -2.21 -18.09
CA ARG A 664 -18.25 -3.05 -18.01
C ARG A 664 -17.72 -3.03 -16.58
N ILE A 665 -17.28 -4.19 -16.09
CA ILE A 665 -16.75 -4.33 -14.74
C ILE A 665 -15.28 -4.66 -14.86
N PHE A 666 -14.46 -3.89 -14.18
CA PHE A 666 -13.03 -4.06 -14.18
C PHE A 666 -12.52 -4.39 -12.79
N GLY A 667 -11.37 -5.04 -12.75
CA GLY A 667 -10.66 -5.37 -11.53
C GLY A 667 -9.18 -5.55 -11.80
N ASN A 668 -8.40 -5.86 -10.78
CA ASN A 668 -6.97 -6.02 -10.90
C ASN A 668 -6.48 -7.46 -10.67
N TYR A 669 -5.52 -7.86 -11.50
CA TYR A 669 -4.63 -8.99 -11.24
C TYR A 669 -3.33 -8.42 -10.67
N ASP A 670 -3.12 -8.50 -9.35
CA ASP A 670 -1.99 -7.84 -8.67
C ASP A 670 -1.93 -6.31 -8.93
N TYR A 671 -0.75 -5.69 -8.73
CA TYR A 671 -0.49 -4.28 -9.10
C TYR A 671 -0.30 -4.06 -10.62
N ILE A 672 -0.10 -5.13 -11.40
CA ILE A 672 0.51 -5.04 -12.73
C ILE A 672 -0.47 -5.18 -13.90
N ARG A 673 -1.74 -5.50 -13.62
CA ARG A 673 -2.70 -5.89 -14.66
C ARG A 673 -4.14 -5.54 -14.26
N ILE A 674 -4.93 -5.18 -15.26
CA ILE A 674 -6.37 -4.98 -15.15
C ILE A 674 -7.09 -6.04 -15.98
N PHE A 675 -8.19 -6.56 -15.47
CA PHE A 675 -9.11 -7.40 -16.20
C PHE A 675 -10.45 -6.71 -16.40
N VAL A 676 -11.17 -7.15 -17.42
CA VAL A 676 -12.59 -6.88 -17.63
C VAL A 676 -13.37 -8.18 -17.47
N ILE A 677 -14.51 -8.12 -16.82
CA ILE A 677 -15.35 -9.30 -16.57
C ILE A 677 -16.25 -9.55 -17.78
N ASP A 678 -16.19 -10.76 -18.32
CA ASP A 678 -17.19 -11.22 -19.29
C ASP A 678 -18.55 -11.37 -18.59
N ARG A 679 -19.56 -10.65 -19.06
CA ARG A 679 -20.85 -10.60 -18.37
C ARG A 679 -21.58 -11.93 -18.34
N ASN A 680 -21.35 -12.81 -19.31
CA ASN A 680 -22.10 -14.07 -19.45
C ASN A 680 -21.48 -15.19 -18.61
N SER A 681 -20.16 -15.29 -18.61
CA SER A 681 -19.41 -16.34 -17.90
C SER A 681 -18.88 -15.90 -16.54
N PHE A 682 -18.94 -14.60 -16.23
CA PHE A 682 -18.29 -13.95 -15.08
C PHE A 682 -16.77 -14.13 -15.05
N ARG A 683 -16.17 -14.65 -16.12
CA ARG A 683 -14.73 -14.90 -16.16
C ARG A 683 -13.96 -13.60 -16.40
N PRO A 684 -12.84 -13.41 -15.68
CA PRO A 684 -11.99 -12.24 -15.85
C PRO A 684 -11.10 -12.38 -17.10
N ASN A 685 -11.24 -11.48 -18.06
CA ASN A 685 -10.42 -11.41 -19.26
C ASN A 685 -9.32 -10.34 -19.10
N PRO A 686 -8.04 -10.65 -19.37
CA PRO A 686 -6.97 -9.65 -19.34
C PRO A 686 -7.28 -8.46 -20.26
N PHE A 687 -7.37 -7.25 -19.70
CA PHE A 687 -7.72 -6.04 -20.43
C PHE A 687 -6.49 -5.17 -20.69
N LEU A 688 -5.77 -4.79 -19.62
CA LEU A 688 -4.60 -3.93 -19.68
C LEU A 688 -3.45 -4.57 -18.90
N SER A 689 -2.26 -4.55 -19.47
CA SER A 689 -1.02 -4.98 -18.81
C SER A 689 0.00 -3.85 -18.78
N PHE A 690 0.63 -3.65 -17.63
CA PHE A 690 1.75 -2.71 -17.51
C PHE A 690 3.06 -3.41 -17.89
N VAL A 691 3.77 -2.86 -18.88
CA VAL A 691 5.09 -3.31 -19.30
C VAL A 691 6.11 -2.71 -18.35
N THR A 692 6.74 -3.53 -17.52
CA THR A 692 7.92 -3.12 -16.77
C THR A 692 9.17 -3.32 -17.61
N HIS A 693 10.15 -2.41 -17.53
CA HIS A 693 11.44 -2.40 -18.25
C HIS A 693 12.27 -3.71 -18.19
N SER A 694 11.90 -4.68 -17.35
CA SER A 694 12.53 -6.01 -17.28
C SER A 694 12.25 -6.94 -18.48
N GLY A 695 11.74 -6.41 -19.60
CA GLY A 695 11.56 -7.17 -20.85
C GLY A 695 10.54 -8.31 -20.74
N MET A 696 9.49 -8.14 -19.95
CA MET A 696 8.49 -9.19 -19.80
C MET A 696 7.51 -9.23 -20.97
N SER A 697 7.79 -10.11 -21.92
CA SER A 697 6.77 -10.72 -22.78
C SER A 697 6.27 -11.98 -22.09
N GLY A 698 5.11 -11.94 -21.43
CA GLY A 698 4.58 -13.14 -20.81
C GLY A 698 3.08 -13.27 -20.79
N LEU A 699 2.33 -12.17 -20.60
CA LEU A 699 0.87 -12.27 -20.47
C LEU A 699 0.22 -11.07 -21.18
N SER A 700 -0.49 -11.36 -22.27
CA SER A 700 -1.13 -10.37 -23.14
C SER A 700 -2.47 -9.92 -22.57
N GLY A 701 -2.53 -8.71 -22.02
CA GLY A 701 -3.78 -7.94 -22.06
C GLY A 701 -4.09 -7.49 -23.49
N SER A 702 -5.34 -7.15 -23.76
CA SER A 702 -5.75 -6.48 -25.01
C SER A 702 -4.94 -5.21 -25.28
N TYR A 703 -4.52 -4.53 -24.21
CA TYR A 703 -3.69 -3.33 -24.25
C TYR A 703 -2.43 -3.45 -23.41
N ARG A 704 -1.40 -2.69 -23.79
CA ARG A 704 -0.12 -2.60 -23.09
C ARG A 704 0.26 -1.14 -22.89
N LEU A 705 0.62 -0.77 -21.67
CA LEU A 705 1.17 0.55 -21.33
C LEU A 705 2.52 0.39 -20.66
N ASN A 706 3.49 1.22 -21.03
CA ASN A 706 4.82 1.25 -20.43
C ASN A 706 4.82 2.12 -19.17
N LEU A 707 4.26 1.59 -18.08
CA LEU A 707 4.07 2.32 -16.83
C LEU A 707 4.54 1.51 -15.62
N ARG A 708 4.92 2.20 -14.55
CA ARG A 708 5.10 1.56 -13.26
C ARG A 708 3.75 0.98 -12.81
N PRO A 709 3.74 -0.20 -12.18
CA PRO A 709 2.53 -0.76 -11.59
C PRO A 709 1.98 0.18 -10.53
N VAL A 710 0.81 0.77 -10.79
CA VAL A 710 0.12 1.70 -9.89
C VAL A 710 -1.38 1.37 -9.82
N PRO A 711 -2.03 1.54 -8.66
CA PRO A 711 -3.48 1.38 -8.56
C PRO A 711 -4.18 2.44 -9.43
N LEU A 712 -4.95 2.02 -10.43
CA LEU A 712 -5.68 2.96 -11.30
C LEU A 712 -6.97 3.49 -10.67
N PHE A 713 -7.51 2.82 -9.66
CA PHE A 713 -8.80 3.15 -9.08
C PHE A 713 -8.74 4.41 -8.19
N PRO A 714 -9.69 5.36 -8.30
CA PRO A 714 -10.83 5.42 -9.22
C PRO A 714 -10.42 5.65 -10.69
N ALA A 715 -11.07 4.94 -11.61
CA ALA A 715 -10.83 5.05 -13.05
C ALA A 715 -12.13 4.97 -13.86
N LEU A 716 -12.11 5.58 -15.04
CA LEU A 716 -13.11 5.48 -16.09
C LEU A 716 -12.43 4.95 -17.36
N VAL A 717 -13.10 4.03 -18.06
CA VAL A 717 -12.73 3.62 -19.41
C VAL A 717 -13.90 3.94 -20.32
N THR A 718 -13.72 4.90 -21.22
CA THR A 718 -14.76 5.32 -22.17
C THR A 718 -15.00 4.23 -23.22
N LYS A 719 -16.06 4.36 -24.02
CA LYS A 719 -16.40 3.40 -25.08
C LYS A 719 -15.32 3.25 -26.17
N ASP A 720 -14.55 4.31 -26.42
CA ASP A 720 -13.43 4.28 -27.36
C ASP A 720 -12.14 3.71 -26.75
N ASP A 721 -12.19 3.24 -25.50
CA ASP A 721 -11.08 2.73 -24.69
C ASP A 721 -10.05 3.81 -24.31
N THR A 722 -10.52 5.03 -24.05
CA THR A 722 -9.73 6.05 -23.36
C THR A 722 -9.79 5.80 -21.85
N LEU A 723 -8.63 5.57 -21.25
CA LEU A 723 -8.45 5.39 -19.81
C LEU A 723 -8.21 6.73 -19.13
N ILE A 724 -9.05 7.05 -18.16
CA ILE A 724 -9.01 8.26 -17.34
C ILE A 724 -8.91 7.82 -15.87
N ALA A 725 -7.75 8.01 -15.26
CA ALA A 725 -7.48 7.60 -13.89
C ALA A 725 -6.86 8.77 -13.10
N PRO A 726 -7.67 9.59 -12.41
CA PRO A 726 -7.19 10.78 -11.69
C PRO A 726 -6.22 10.46 -10.53
N ALA A 727 -6.38 9.33 -9.83
CA ALA A 727 -5.47 8.95 -8.75
C ALA A 727 -4.01 8.79 -9.23
N THR A 728 -3.84 8.31 -10.47
CA THR A 728 -2.54 8.17 -11.14
C THR A 728 -2.30 9.27 -12.18
N ARG A 729 -3.17 10.27 -12.24
CA ARG A 729 -3.16 11.38 -13.21
C ARG A 729 -2.99 10.92 -14.66
N LEU A 730 -3.59 9.79 -15.02
CA LEU A 730 -3.42 9.16 -16.34
C LEU A 730 -4.61 9.49 -17.25
N TYR A 731 -4.31 9.99 -18.45
CA TYR A 731 -5.26 10.19 -19.54
C TYR A 731 -4.61 9.59 -20.80
N VAL A 732 -5.15 8.49 -21.32
CA VAL A 732 -4.55 7.78 -22.46
C VAL A 732 -5.59 7.05 -23.31
N ASN A 733 -5.54 7.22 -24.62
CA ASN A 733 -6.29 6.38 -25.54
C ASN A 733 -5.53 5.05 -25.71
N LEU A 734 -6.10 3.94 -25.24
CA LEU A 734 -5.40 2.66 -25.21
C LEU A 734 -5.18 2.06 -26.61
N LYS A 735 -5.98 2.44 -27.60
CA LYS A 735 -5.84 2.00 -29.01
C LYS A 735 -4.72 2.75 -29.73
N ALA A 736 -4.52 4.02 -29.38
CA ALA A 736 -3.47 4.84 -29.96
C ALA A 736 -2.76 5.72 -28.91
N PRO A 737 -1.95 5.12 -28.00
CA PRO A 737 -1.31 5.84 -26.91
C PRO A 737 -0.43 7.02 -27.38
N ALA A 738 0.30 6.82 -28.48
CA ALA A 738 1.21 7.82 -29.04
C ALA A 738 0.49 9.06 -29.64
N SER A 739 -0.78 8.92 -30.03
CA SER A 739 -1.59 10.03 -30.56
C SER A 739 -2.61 10.55 -29.56
N THR A 740 -2.48 10.19 -28.28
CA THR A 740 -3.34 10.73 -27.23
C THR A 740 -3.08 12.24 -27.11
N LEU A 741 -4.14 13.04 -27.11
CA LEU A 741 -4.02 14.47 -26.82
C LEU A 741 -3.40 14.67 -25.43
N PRO A 742 -2.36 15.52 -25.30
CA PRO A 742 -1.77 15.78 -24.01
C PRO A 742 -2.78 16.45 -23.09
N LEU A 743 -3.00 15.85 -21.92
CA LEU A 743 -3.85 16.43 -20.88
C LEU A 743 -3.30 16.11 -19.51
N TRP A 744 -3.11 17.14 -18.69
CA TRP A 744 -2.71 16.94 -17.31
C TRP A 744 -3.94 16.84 -16.42
N LEU A 745 -4.06 15.76 -15.66
CA LEU A 745 -5.20 15.55 -14.77
C LEU A 745 -4.80 15.97 -13.35
N PRO A 746 -5.72 16.59 -12.57
CA PRO A 746 -5.55 16.73 -11.14
C PRO A 746 -5.60 15.36 -10.44
N TYR A 747 -5.03 15.27 -9.25
CA TYR A 747 -5.47 14.25 -8.31
C TYR A 747 -6.96 14.35 -8.06
N GLY A 748 -7.64 13.21 -8.02
CA GLY A 748 -9.07 13.16 -7.79
C GLY A 748 -9.54 11.85 -7.20
N SER A 749 -10.58 11.95 -6.38
CA SER A 749 -11.18 10.85 -5.62
C SER A 749 -12.36 10.18 -6.34
N ALA A 750 -12.86 10.78 -7.43
CA ALA A 750 -13.81 10.18 -8.36
C ALA A 750 -13.68 10.78 -9.76
N VAL A 751 -14.17 10.04 -10.75
CA VAL A 751 -14.25 10.45 -12.16
C VAL A 751 -15.61 10.02 -12.73
N MET A 752 -16.18 10.84 -13.61
CA MET A 752 -17.50 10.63 -14.19
C MET A 752 -17.52 10.99 -15.67
N GLU A 753 -18.12 10.13 -16.49
CA GLU A 753 -18.39 10.41 -17.90
C GLU A 753 -19.62 11.32 -18.01
N LEU A 754 -19.49 12.42 -18.76
CA LEU A 754 -20.61 13.33 -19.02
C LEU A 754 -21.27 12.99 -20.36
N ASP A 755 -20.43 12.80 -21.39
CA ASP A 755 -20.76 12.38 -22.74
C ASP A 755 -19.51 11.80 -23.43
N ASP A 756 -19.61 11.45 -24.71
CA ASP A 756 -18.52 10.82 -25.48
C ASP A 756 -17.24 11.68 -25.60
N ARG A 757 -17.28 12.96 -25.23
CA ARG A 757 -16.16 13.93 -25.33
C ARG A 757 -15.83 14.64 -24.04
N SER A 758 -16.65 14.43 -23.01
CA SER A 758 -16.59 15.22 -21.79
C SER A 758 -16.61 14.34 -20.56
N PHE A 759 -15.80 14.70 -19.59
CA PHE A 759 -15.72 14.03 -18.30
C PHE A 759 -15.48 15.04 -17.18
N ALA A 760 -15.73 14.60 -15.96
CA ALA A 760 -15.54 15.40 -14.76
C ALA A 760 -14.70 14.64 -13.74
N ILE A 761 -13.88 15.37 -12.99
CA ILE A 761 -13.08 14.84 -11.88
C ILE A 761 -13.43 15.64 -10.63
N SER A 762 -13.66 14.94 -9.51
CA SER A 762 -13.73 15.58 -8.20
C SER A 762 -12.35 15.72 -7.59
N ASN A 763 -11.98 16.93 -7.17
CA ASN A 763 -10.73 17.22 -6.48
C ASN A 763 -11.00 17.84 -5.10
N HIS A 764 -9.96 18.39 -4.47
CA HIS A 764 -10.07 18.99 -3.14
C HIS A 764 -10.85 20.33 -3.12
N CYS A 765 -10.95 21.03 -4.25
CA CYS A 765 -11.58 22.35 -4.35
C CYS A 765 -13.00 22.31 -4.95
N GLY A 766 -13.39 21.19 -5.55
CA GLY A 766 -14.71 21.01 -6.16
C GLY A 766 -14.67 20.02 -7.33
N ILE A 767 -15.21 20.46 -8.47
CA ILE A 767 -15.30 19.68 -9.71
C ILE A 767 -14.52 20.38 -10.83
N ILE A 768 -13.68 19.60 -11.53
CA ILE A 768 -13.06 20.04 -12.78
C ILE A 768 -13.75 19.32 -13.94
N LEU A 769 -14.33 20.10 -14.85
CA LEU A 769 -14.94 19.63 -16.08
C LEU A 769 -13.95 19.74 -17.24
N PHE A 770 -13.87 18.69 -18.04
CA PHE A 770 -13.07 18.63 -19.26
C PHE A 770 -14.00 18.32 -20.43
N ASN A 771 -14.00 19.17 -21.46
CA ASN A 771 -14.73 18.95 -22.71
C ASN A 771 -13.77 19.07 -23.89
N ARG A 772 -13.63 18.00 -24.69
CA ARG A 772 -12.74 17.99 -25.85
C ARG A 772 -13.34 18.81 -27.00
N LYS A 773 -12.58 19.79 -27.49
CA LYS A 773 -12.99 20.63 -28.63
C LYS A 773 -13.04 19.83 -29.95
N LYS A 774 -13.85 20.33 -30.88
CA LYS A 774 -14.08 19.73 -32.20
C LYS A 774 -12.88 19.89 -33.13
#